data_AF-A0A933WLN1-F1
#
_entry.id   AF-A0A933WLN1-F1
#
_cell.length_a   1.000
_cell.length_b   1.000
_cell.length_c   1.000
_cell.angle_alpha   90.00
_cell.angle_beta   90.00
_cell.angle_gamma   90.00
#
_symmetry.space_group_name_H-M   'P 1'
#
loop_
_entity.id
_entity.type
_entity.pdbx_description
1 polymer ?
#
loop_
_entity_poly.entity_id
_entity_poly.type
_entity_poly.pdbx_seq_one_letter_code
_entity_poly.pdbx_strand_id
1 'polypeptide(L)'
;MKRKVNLLPDWLIGVLLTLIILGGLLIGWSPLQTLEYKTYDLRTKFRQQKASSPVVIVAIDDMSIANIGRWPWPRGYIAAMIDQLAGYGAKIIGVNVLYTEPDLNSGLAELRALRGEVEKLPNYQRNAQLANIYNALVQAEMRLDNDAMLSASIAAAKNVILPLYFDIGEQQTGNPDENLPDYLKTNSAAALLPSDMYIQARKATPPIPEFVSGTLALGHLNLIADEDGTIRRDPLFIQYMGRVYPSFALHVVMKYLNYSVADVKIADRINIGKVSIPQDRKQMMLISYNGKFGTFPYYSFFDVINSKVPPETFKDKIVLIGHTATGIATLEVTPVEPNFPTIEVEANIIENILNRNFISRPEWALYAELGIIVLFGVFLSFFIPRFKAGISAVIAAVLLLIWNGVAIYFFVVNGYWLRMLHPTLLLGLGYTIIMSKRYMVTEKKKELVETDSIETNKMLGLSFQGQGMLDLAFEKFRKCPVDDDAVKELMYNLALDFERKRMFNKAAAVYEHILKAGNFKDIKERIKKLKVAGETMIFGGGVGATKKDATVLMEGSTTTPTLGRYEVQKELGRGAMGIVYLGKDPKINRLVAIKTIRFDEVEQSQLAETKKRFFREAEAAGTLSHPNIVTIYDAGEDYDVAYVAMELLEGKDLSDISSKENKLPLKEVLRIISSVADGLDYAHSKGVVHRDIKPANIMLIKSGEIKITDFGIARVMATSSTQTGLVLGTPSYMSPEQVLGKKVDGRSDLFSLGVVSFELLTGEKAFKGDSIATLMFNIANTPPLTLEEFYPDIPQCCVSIVGKMLAKDAETRYQRGREVVNDINLCMKELG
;
A
#
# COMPACT_ATOMS: atom_id res chain seq x y z
N MET A 1 -34.72 -27.05 -26.42
CA MET A 1 -34.91 -25.59 -26.52
C MET A 1 -33.80 -24.87 -25.74
N LYS A 2 -32.67 -24.51 -26.38
CA LYS A 2 -31.55 -23.81 -25.71
C LYS A 2 -31.93 -22.34 -25.46
N ARG A 3 -32.10 -21.92 -24.20
CA ARG A 3 -32.27 -20.50 -23.83
C ARG A 3 -30.98 -19.75 -24.22
N LYS A 4 -31.03 -18.95 -25.30
CA LYS A 4 -30.01 -17.93 -25.58
C LYS A 4 -30.02 -16.94 -24.42
N VAL A 5 -28.99 -16.96 -23.58
CA VAL A 5 -28.74 -15.87 -22.65
C VAL A 5 -28.32 -14.68 -23.50
N ASN A 6 -29.25 -13.74 -23.70
CA ASN A 6 -28.98 -12.48 -24.40
C ASN A 6 -28.04 -11.63 -23.52
N LEU A 7 -26.74 -11.86 -23.65
CA LEU A 7 -25.73 -10.97 -23.06
C LEU A 7 -25.73 -9.65 -23.83
N LEU A 8 -25.83 -8.53 -23.10
CA LEU A 8 -25.77 -7.18 -23.68
C LEU A 8 -24.50 -7.02 -24.54
N PRO A 9 -24.51 -6.31 -25.68
CA PRO A 9 -23.30 -6.03 -26.44
C PRO A 9 -22.23 -5.29 -25.63
N ASP A 10 -20.94 -5.55 -25.88
CA ASP A 10 -19.83 -4.91 -25.13
C ASP A 10 -19.86 -3.38 -25.25
N TRP A 11 -20.22 -2.86 -26.43
CA TRP A 11 -20.35 -1.42 -26.66
C TRP A 11 -21.43 -0.79 -25.77
N LEU A 12 -22.53 -1.52 -25.53
CA LEU A 12 -23.66 -1.05 -24.74
C LEU A 12 -23.30 -1.02 -23.25
N ILE A 13 -22.50 -1.97 -22.77
CA ILE A 13 -21.98 -1.97 -21.40
C ILE A 13 -21.10 -0.73 -21.15
N GLY A 14 -20.18 -0.42 -22.07
CA GLY A 14 -19.35 0.78 -21.96
C GLY A 14 -20.18 2.07 -21.95
N VAL A 15 -21.23 2.17 -22.77
CA VAL A 15 -22.13 3.33 -22.81
C VAL A 15 -22.91 3.45 -21.50
N LEU A 16 -23.48 2.36 -21.00
CA LEU A 16 -24.24 2.36 -19.74
C LEU A 16 -23.37 2.76 -18.55
N LEU A 17 -22.15 2.22 -18.45
CA LEU A 17 -21.20 2.61 -17.39
C LEU A 17 -20.83 4.09 -17.48
N THR A 18 -20.63 4.60 -18.70
CA THR A 18 -20.35 6.03 -18.91
C THR A 18 -21.52 6.89 -18.45
N LEU A 19 -22.76 6.52 -18.79
CA LEU A 19 -23.95 7.24 -18.36
C LEU A 19 -24.15 7.19 -16.84
N ILE A 20 -23.85 6.06 -16.20
CA ILE A 20 -23.91 5.94 -14.72
C ILE A 20 -22.90 6.88 -14.06
N ILE A 21 -21.65 6.91 -14.54
CA ILE A 21 -20.61 7.79 -13.99
C ILE A 21 -20.93 9.26 -14.25
N LEU A 22 -21.44 9.61 -15.44
CA LEU A 22 -21.91 10.95 -15.76
C LEU A 22 -23.08 11.37 -14.84
N GLY A 23 -24.05 10.49 -14.64
CA GLY A 23 -25.16 10.71 -13.71
C GLY A 23 -24.67 10.96 -12.29
N GLY A 24 -23.73 10.13 -11.80
CA GLY A 24 -23.11 10.30 -10.48
C GLY A 24 -22.39 11.65 -10.31
N LEU A 25 -21.68 12.10 -11.35
CA LEU A 25 -21.00 13.40 -11.37
C LEU A 25 -21.99 14.57 -11.32
N LEU A 26 -23.08 14.50 -12.09
CA LEU A 26 -24.08 15.57 -12.19
C LEU A 26 -24.97 15.67 -10.96
N ILE A 27 -25.31 14.53 -10.35
CA ILE A 27 -26.14 14.45 -9.14
C ILE A 27 -25.32 14.81 -7.88
N GLY A 28 -23.99 14.65 -7.93
CA GLY A 28 -23.14 14.85 -6.76
C GLY A 28 -23.31 13.73 -5.74
N TRP A 29 -23.18 12.47 -6.17
CA TRP A 29 -23.38 11.33 -5.29
C TRP A 29 -22.33 11.29 -4.15
N SER A 30 -22.78 11.50 -2.90
CA SER A 30 -21.93 11.71 -1.71
C SER A 30 -20.79 10.67 -1.55
N PRO A 31 -20.98 9.35 -1.71
CA PRO A 31 -19.89 8.37 -1.56
C PRO A 31 -18.71 8.59 -2.51
N LEU A 32 -18.97 9.01 -3.76
CA LEU A 32 -17.91 9.34 -4.72
C LEU A 32 -17.23 10.67 -4.35
N GLN A 33 -17.98 11.62 -3.80
CA GLN A 33 -17.42 12.88 -3.33
C GLN A 33 -16.46 12.66 -2.16
N THR A 34 -16.79 11.79 -1.20
CA THR A 34 -15.89 11.45 -0.09
C THR A 34 -14.59 10.80 -0.59
N LEU A 35 -14.66 9.92 -1.58
CA LEU A 35 -13.47 9.33 -2.19
C LEU A 35 -12.63 10.36 -2.95
N GLU A 36 -13.28 11.31 -3.64
CA GLU A 36 -12.57 12.41 -4.30
C GLU A 36 -11.85 13.28 -3.27
N TYR A 37 -12.45 13.57 -2.12
CA TYR A 37 -11.80 14.31 -1.04
C TYR A 37 -10.57 13.61 -0.47
N LYS A 38 -10.57 12.27 -0.37
CA LYS A 38 -9.35 11.54 0.00
C LYS A 38 -8.20 11.75 -1.00
N THR A 39 -8.52 11.82 -2.30
CA THR A 39 -7.51 12.14 -3.33
C THR A 39 -7.07 13.61 -3.25
N TYR A 40 -7.97 14.53 -2.88
CA TYR A 40 -7.65 15.93 -2.62
C TYR A 40 -6.66 16.05 -1.46
N ASP A 41 -6.93 15.40 -0.33
CA ASP A 41 -6.08 15.48 0.87
C ASP A 41 -4.68 14.92 0.61
N LEU A 42 -4.60 13.81 -0.12
CA LEU A 42 -3.33 13.25 -0.56
C LEU A 42 -2.52 14.26 -1.41
N ARG A 43 -3.18 14.97 -2.34
CA ARG A 43 -2.55 15.96 -3.22
C ARG A 43 -2.12 17.22 -2.45
N THR A 44 -2.86 17.64 -1.44
CA THR A 44 -2.52 18.78 -0.57
C THR A 44 -1.17 18.58 0.11
N LYS A 45 -0.84 17.35 0.52
CA LYS A 45 0.47 17.03 1.12
C LYS A 45 1.64 17.27 0.16
N PHE A 46 1.45 17.10 -1.14
CA PHE A 46 2.48 17.38 -2.15
C PHE A 46 2.59 18.86 -2.53
N ARG A 47 1.61 19.68 -2.15
CA ARG A 47 1.54 21.11 -2.47
C ARG A 47 2.15 22.02 -1.39
N GLN A 48 2.50 21.47 -0.24
CA GLN A 48 3.03 22.22 0.92
C GLN A 48 4.16 23.18 0.52
N GLN A 49 4.06 24.43 0.98
CA GLN A 49 5.01 25.50 0.72
C GLN A 49 5.38 26.16 2.05
N LYS A 50 6.64 26.57 2.20
CA LYS A 50 7.07 27.27 3.41
C LYS A 50 6.33 28.61 3.51
N ALA A 51 5.71 28.88 4.66
CA ALA A 51 5.07 30.15 4.94
C ALA A 51 6.09 31.30 4.79
N SER A 52 5.69 32.33 4.05
CA SER A 52 6.50 33.51 3.75
C SER A 52 5.80 34.81 4.15
N SER A 53 4.57 34.73 4.67
CA SER A 53 3.78 35.89 5.08
C SER A 53 4.33 36.59 6.32
N PRO A 54 3.92 37.85 6.56
CA PRO A 54 4.23 38.58 7.77
C PRO A 54 3.44 38.10 9.01
N VAL A 55 2.98 36.85 9.06
CA VAL A 55 2.18 36.32 10.18
C VAL A 55 3.09 35.71 11.24
N VAL A 56 2.84 36.08 12.50
CA VAL A 56 3.50 35.54 13.69
C VAL A 56 2.43 35.15 14.72
N ILE A 57 2.63 34.04 15.42
CA ILE A 57 1.69 33.56 16.43
C ILE A 57 2.31 33.69 17.82
N VAL A 58 1.64 34.43 18.69
CA VAL A 58 1.89 34.45 20.14
C VAL A 58 0.95 33.44 20.79
N ALA A 59 1.51 32.32 21.19
CA ALA A 59 0.76 31.16 21.64
C ALA A 59 0.52 31.17 23.14
N ILE A 60 -0.75 31.02 23.53
CA ILE A 60 -1.14 30.57 24.87
C ILE A 60 -0.89 29.05 24.90
N ASP A 61 0.36 28.71 25.20
CA ASP A 61 0.91 27.35 25.17
C ASP A 61 1.05 26.74 26.57
N ASP A 62 1.42 25.45 26.62
CA ASP A 62 1.60 24.72 27.88
C ASP A 62 2.69 25.37 28.76
N MET A 63 3.72 25.96 28.14
CA MET A 63 4.76 26.72 28.86
C MET A 63 4.18 27.95 29.54
N SER A 64 3.33 28.71 28.86
CA SER A 64 2.71 29.90 29.43
C SER A 64 1.79 29.56 30.58
N ILE A 65 1.01 28.48 30.45
CA ILE A 65 0.15 27.99 31.53
C ILE A 65 0.97 27.50 32.72
N ALA A 66 2.08 26.81 32.49
CA ALA A 66 2.96 26.34 33.56
C ALA A 66 3.60 27.49 34.36
N ASN A 67 3.93 28.60 33.71
CA ASN A 67 4.64 29.72 34.35
C ASN A 67 3.72 30.84 34.88
N ILE A 68 2.62 31.16 34.19
CA ILE A 68 1.67 32.22 34.58
C ILE A 68 0.60 31.67 35.53
N GLY A 69 0.19 30.42 35.30
CA GLY A 69 -0.87 29.76 36.03
C GLY A 69 -1.97 29.20 35.13
N ARG A 70 -3.00 28.62 35.73
CA ARG A 70 -4.09 27.97 35.00
C ARG A 70 -4.91 29.01 34.22
N TRP A 71 -5.18 28.72 32.96
CA TRP A 71 -6.11 29.48 32.11
C TRP A 71 -7.58 29.20 32.51
N PRO A 72 -8.51 30.18 32.41
CA PRO A 72 -8.30 31.56 31.92
C PRO A 72 -7.57 32.45 32.92
N TRP A 73 -6.66 33.30 32.40
CA TRP A 73 -5.96 34.30 33.20
C TRP A 73 -6.79 35.60 33.36
N PRO A 74 -6.49 36.45 34.35
CA PRO A 74 -6.99 37.81 34.39
C PRO A 74 -6.74 38.55 33.06
N ARG A 75 -7.76 39.26 32.55
CA ARG A 75 -7.67 39.94 31.24
C ARG A 75 -6.58 41.03 31.19
N GLY A 76 -6.09 41.49 32.34
CA GLY A 76 -4.92 42.37 32.44
C GLY A 76 -3.66 41.81 31.79
N TYR A 77 -3.48 40.47 31.73
CA TYR A 77 -2.36 39.88 30.99
C TYR A 77 -2.46 40.11 29.48
N ILE A 78 -3.67 40.00 28.93
CA ILE A 78 -3.95 40.22 27.51
C ILE A 78 -3.83 41.71 27.18
N ALA A 79 -4.29 42.58 28.09
CA ALA A 79 -4.11 44.03 28.00
C ALA A 79 -2.62 44.40 27.88
N ALA A 80 -1.80 43.90 28.80
CA ALA A 80 -0.35 44.14 28.79
C ALA A 80 0.34 43.57 27.53
N MET A 81 -0.10 42.42 27.03
CA MET A 81 0.41 41.86 25.77
C MET A 81 0.08 42.76 24.58
N ILE A 82 -1.15 43.29 24.49
CA ILE A 82 -1.55 44.23 23.44
C ILE A 82 -0.68 45.49 23.49
N ASP A 83 -0.53 46.08 24.68
CA ASP A 83 0.28 47.30 24.86
C ASP A 83 1.73 47.08 24.42
N GLN A 84 2.32 45.93 24.78
CA GLN A 84 3.69 45.60 24.42
C GLN A 84 3.86 45.36 22.92
N LEU A 85 2.96 44.60 22.29
CA LEU A 85 2.99 44.35 20.84
C LEU A 85 2.75 45.62 20.03
N ALA A 86 1.85 46.50 20.49
CA ALA A 86 1.64 47.82 19.90
C ALA A 86 2.91 48.69 20.04
N GLY A 87 3.55 48.67 21.21
CA GLY A 87 4.83 49.34 21.44
C GLY A 87 5.98 48.80 20.58
N TYR A 88 5.95 47.52 20.21
CA TYR A 88 6.91 46.89 19.29
C TYR A 88 6.62 47.19 17.80
N GLY A 89 5.52 47.89 17.49
CA GLY A 89 5.16 48.27 16.13
C GLY A 89 4.48 47.16 15.34
N ALA A 90 3.76 46.24 16.00
CA ALA A 90 2.89 45.30 15.29
C ALA A 90 1.87 46.06 14.42
N LYS A 91 1.70 45.64 13.16
CA LYS A 91 0.79 46.33 12.24
C LYS A 91 -0.67 45.98 12.51
N ILE A 92 -0.95 44.72 12.81
CA ILE A 92 -2.27 44.22 13.22
C ILE A 92 -2.07 43.24 14.37
N ILE A 93 -2.91 43.34 15.40
CA ILE A 93 -2.96 42.40 16.53
C ILE A 93 -4.32 41.69 16.48
N GLY A 94 -4.33 40.43 16.06
CA GLY A 94 -5.53 39.59 16.06
C GLY A 94 -5.62 38.82 17.37
N VAL A 95 -6.58 39.15 18.24
CA VAL A 95 -6.79 38.41 19.49
C VAL A 95 -7.84 37.33 19.24
N ASN A 96 -7.44 36.08 19.07
CA ASN A 96 -8.34 34.95 18.85
C ASN A 96 -8.80 34.35 20.18
N VAL A 97 -9.45 35.19 21.00
CA VAL A 97 -10.10 34.81 22.26
C VAL A 97 -11.45 35.51 22.31
N LEU A 98 -12.52 34.74 22.50
CA LEU A 98 -13.88 35.25 22.48
C LEU A 98 -14.34 35.64 23.90
N TYR A 99 -14.45 36.93 24.16
CA TYR A 99 -14.88 37.49 25.45
C TYR A 99 -16.37 37.86 25.44
N THR A 100 -17.25 36.88 25.62
CA THR A 100 -18.72 37.07 25.52
C THR A 100 -19.39 37.55 26.82
N GLU A 101 -18.67 37.47 27.94
CA GLU A 101 -19.18 37.77 29.28
C GLU A 101 -18.20 38.70 30.02
N PRO A 102 -18.65 39.54 30.97
CA PRO A 102 -17.76 40.34 31.82
C PRO A 102 -16.86 39.47 32.72
N ASP A 103 -15.72 40.01 33.14
CA ASP A 103 -14.83 39.36 34.11
C ASP A 103 -15.43 39.39 35.53
N LEU A 104 -15.50 38.23 36.18
CA LEU A 104 -16.06 38.09 37.53
C LEU A 104 -14.95 38.14 38.58
N ASN A 105 -14.68 39.33 39.10
CA ASN A 105 -13.69 39.54 40.16
C ASN A 105 -14.40 39.84 41.50
N SER A 106 -14.40 38.86 42.41
CA SER A 106 -15.01 39.01 43.75
C SER A 106 -14.35 40.11 44.58
N GLY A 107 -13.02 40.25 44.49
CA GLY A 107 -12.28 41.33 45.17
C GLY A 107 -12.67 42.71 44.66
N LEU A 108 -12.91 42.85 43.35
CA LEU A 108 -13.40 44.10 42.76
C LEU A 108 -14.81 44.45 43.26
N ALA A 109 -15.70 43.46 43.37
CA ALA A 109 -17.05 43.65 43.88
C ALA A 109 -17.05 44.14 45.34
N GLU A 110 -16.22 43.53 46.21
CA GLU A 110 -16.06 43.95 47.60
C GLU A 110 -15.46 45.36 47.73
N LEU A 111 -14.46 45.69 46.90
CA LEU A 111 -13.88 47.04 46.89
C LEU A 111 -14.90 48.10 46.46
N ARG A 112 -15.73 47.81 45.45
CA ARG A 112 -16.81 48.70 45.02
C ARG A 112 -17.85 48.90 46.12
N ALA A 113 -18.17 47.85 46.86
CA ALA A 113 -19.07 47.93 48.02
C ALA A 113 -18.48 48.81 49.13
N LEU A 114 -17.20 48.59 49.51
CA LEU A 114 -16.49 49.41 50.49
C LEU A 114 -16.40 50.88 50.07
N ARG A 115 -16.12 51.14 48.79
CA ARG A 115 -16.10 52.50 48.24
C ARG A 115 -17.48 53.17 48.37
N GLY A 116 -18.55 52.43 48.06
CA GLY A 116 -19.93 52.89 48.23
C GLY A 116 -20.28 53.23 49.68
N GLU A 117 -19.75 52.49 50.67
CA GLU A 117 -19.92 52.84 52.08
C GLU A 117 -19.18 54.13 52.47
N VAL A 118 -17.99 54.37 51.92
CA VAL A 118 -17.25 55.63 52.14
C VAL A 118 -18.00 56.82 51.52
N GLU A 119 -18.63 56.65 50.35
CA GLU A 119 -19.41 57.69 49.67
C GLU A 119 -20.66 58.12 50.46
N LYS A 120 -21.21 57.23 51.30
CA LYS A 120 -22.34 57.53 52.19
C LYS A 120 -21.96 58.40 53.38
N LEU A 121 -20.66 58.51 53.71
CA LEU A 121 -20.21 59.30 54.85
C LEU A 121 -20.26 60.81 54.54
N PRO A 122 -20.86 61.64 55.41
CA PRO A 122 -20.95 63.08 55.17
C PRO A 122 -19.56 63.73 55.15
N ASN A 123 -19.34 64.65 54.21
CA ASN A 123 -18.08 65.39 54.03
C ASN A 123 -16.82 64.51 53.81
N TYR A 124 -16.96 63.27 53.31
CA TYR A 124 -15.81 62.37 53.09
C TYR A 124 -14.69 63.00 52.23
N GLN A 125 -15.04 63.85 51.26
CA GLN A 125 -14.08 64.58 50.42
C GLN A 125 -13.31 65.69 51.16
N ARG A 126 -13.88 66.26 52.23
CA ARG A 126 -13.25 67.34 53.02
C ARG A 126 -12.39 66.80 54.17
N ASN A 127 -12.62 65.56 54.60
CA ASN A 127 -11.80 64.89 55.59
C ASN A 127 -10.59 64.23 54.91
N ALA A 128 -9.38 64.68 55.23
CA ALA A 128 -8.16 64.23 54.56
C ALA A 128 -7.92 62.71 54.66
N GLN A 129 -8.28 62.09 55.79
CA GLN A 129 -8.11 60.64 55.99
C GLN A 129 -9.11 59.84 55.16
N LEU A 130 -10.39 60.25 55.15
CA LEU A 130 -11.43 59.59 54.36
C LEU A 130 -11.20 59.78 52.86
N ALA A 131 -10.77 60.96 52.43
CA ALA A 131 -10.38 61.22 51.04
C ALA A 131 -9.20 60.35 50.61
N ASN A 132 -8.20 60.15 51.47
CA ASN A 132 -7.07 59.25 51.19
C ASN A 132 -7.51 57.79 51.05
N ILE A 133 -8.41 57.32 51.93
CA ILE A 133 -8.97 55.96 51.85
C ILE A 133 -9.78 55.80 50.56
N TYR A 134 -10.64 56.77 50.24
CA TYR A 134 -11.42 56.76 49.00
C TYR A 134 -10.50 56.67 47.77
N ASN A 135 -9.47 57.52 47.70
CA ASN A 135 -8.50 57.50 46.61
C ASN A 135 -7.75 56.15 46.54
N ALA A 136 -7.36 55.57 47.68
CA ALA A 136 -6.72 54.27 47.71
C ALA A 136 -7.65 53.15 47.18
N LEU A 137 -8.94 53.19 47.53
CA LEU A 137 -9.96 52.27 47.00
C LEU A 137 -10.15 52.44 45.50
N VAL A 138 -10.24 53.67 44.99
CA VAL A 138 -10.34 53.96 43.54
C VAL A 138 -9.10 53.44 42.81
N GLN A 139 -7.90 53.65 43.35
CA GLN A 139 -6.66 53.13 42.76
C GLN A 139 -6.58 51.60 42.81
N ALA A 140 -7.14 50.96 43.85
CA ALA A 140 -7.22 49.51 43.92
C ALA A 140 -8.24 48.95 42.91
N GLU A 141 -9.39 49.61 42.74
CA GLU A 141 -10.40 49.27 41.74
C GLU A 141 -9.78 49.29 40.33
N MET A 142 -9.07 50.36 39.97
CA MET A 142 -8.40 50.49 38.67
C MET A 142 -7.38 49.37 38.39
N ARG A 143 -6.70 48.85 39.42
CA ARG A 143 -5.72 47.75 39.28
C ARG A 143 -6.35 46.36 39.18
N LEU A 144 -7.62 46.22 39.58
CA LEU A 144 -8.32 44.94 39.65
C LEU A 144 -9.41 44.79 38.57
N ASP A 145 -9.82 45.91 37.96
CA ASP A 145 -10.76 45.93 36.86
C ASP A 145 -10.07 45.54 35.54
N ASN A 146 -9.92 44.23 35.34
CA ASN A 146 -9.25 43.68 34.16
C ASN A 146 -10.00 43.98 32.85
N ASP A 147 -11.32 44.15 32.90
CA ASP A 147 -12.12 44.53 31.72
C ASP A 147 -11.82 45.98 31.34
N ALA A 148 -11.81 46.90 32.31
CA ALA A 148 -11.42 48.28 32.04
C ALA A 148 -9.98 48.38 31.50
N MET A 149 -9.05 47.59 32.04
CA MET A 149 -7.67 47.52 31.54
C MET A 149 -7.62 47.05 30.09
N LEU A 150 -8.28 45.93 29.76
CA LEU A 150 -8.27 45.39 28.41
C LEU A 150 -8.96 46.33 27.41
N SER A 151 -10.10 46.92 27.77
CA SER A 151 -10.79 47.91 26.94
C SER A 151 -9.90 49.11 26.63
N ALA A 152 -9.18 49.63 27.64
CA ALA A 152 -8.25 50.75 27.48
C ALA A 152 -7.09 50.41 26.54
N SER A 153 -6.45 49.25 26.72
CA SER A 153 -5.34 48.81 25.85
C SER A 153 -5.80 48.58 24.41
N ILE A 154 -6.97 47.99 24.19
CA ILE A 154 -7.57 47.82 22.84
C ILE A 154 -7.76 49.19 22.17
N ALA A 155 -8.37 50.14 22.87
CA ALA A 155 -8.64 51.48 22.34
C ALA A 155 -7.36 52.29 22.09
N ALA A 156 -6.33 52.12 22.92
CA ALA A 156 -5.04 52.77 22.78
C ALA A 156 -4.25 52.25 21.57
N ALA A 157 -4.26 50.93 21.35
CA ALA A 157 -3.50 50.28 20.29
C ALA A 157 -4.02 50.57 18.87
N LYS A 158 -5.35 50.73 18.70
CA LYS A 158 -6.03 51.08 17.42
C LYS A 158 -5.79 50.13 16.24
N ASN A 159 -5.12 49.01 16.46
CA ASN A 159 -4.77 48.00 15.47
C ASN A 159 -5.22 46.58 15.88
N VAL A 160 -6.09 46.50 16.89
CA VAL A 160 -6.58 45.24 17.46
C VAL A 160 -7.84 44.78 16.75
N ILE A 161 -7.90 43.52 16.38
CA ILE A 161 -9.09 42.87 15.80
C ILE A 161 -9.54 41.77 16.75
N LEU A 162 -10.84 41.78 17.04
CA LEU A 162 -11.48 40.80 17.92
C LEU A 162 -12.37 39.82 17.15
N PRO A 163 -12.60 38.62 17.68
CA PRO A 163 -13.44 37.64 17.04
C PRO A 163 -14.91 37.88 17.40
N LEU A 164 -15.82 37.46 16.52
CA LEU A 164 -17.20 37.16 16.88
C LEU A 164 -17.54 35.73 16.47
N TYR A 165 -18.65 35.20 16.97
CA TYR A 165 -19.13 33.88 16.57
C TYR A 165 -20.58 33.93 16.15
N PHE A 166 -20.95 33.15 15.15
CA PHE A 166 -22.34 32.99 14.71
C PHE A 166 -22.85 31.57 14.92
N ASP A 167 -24.09 31.44 15.39
CA ASP A 167 -24.80 30.16 15.27
C ASP A 167 -25.37 30.05 13.85
N ILE A 168 -24.92 29.04 13.10
CA ILE A 168 -25.36 28.80 11.72
C ILE A 168 -26.79 28.24 11.72
N GLY A 169 -27.62 28.71 10.79
CA GLY A 169 -28.99 28.24 10.62
C GLY A 169 -29.86 29.23 9.85
N GLU A 170 -31.04 28.78 9.42
CA GLU A 170 -32.02 29.65 8.77
C GLU A 170 -32.43 30.80 9.69
N GLN A 171 -32.44 32.00 9.12
CA GLN A 171 -32.77 33.21 9.84
C GLN A 171 -34.28 33.31 10.08
N GLN A 172 -34.71 33.74 11.27
CA GLN A 172 -36.12 34.04 11.52
C GLN A 172 -36.54 35.29 10.72
N THR A 173 -37.72 35.21 10.11
CA THR A 173 -38.36 36.29 9.33
C THR A 173 -38.63 37.50 10.22
N GLY A 174 -37.76 38.52 10.16
CA GLY A 174 -37.90 39.79 10.87
C GLY A 174 -37.14 40.91 10.14
N ASN A 175 -37.49 42.17 10.42
CA ASN A 175 -36.93 43.33 9.72
C ASN A 175 -35.40 43.43 9.98
N PRO A 176 -34.52 43.37 8.96
CA PRO A 176 -33.09 43.09 9.15
C PRO A 176 -32.27 44.19 9.85
N ASP A 177 -32.65 45.46 9.70
CA ASP A 177 -31.79 46.59 10.15
C ASP A 177 -32.23 47.28 11.46
N GLU A 178 -33.45 47.01 11.93
CA GLU A 178 -34.11 47.86 12.94
C GLU A 178 -33.56 47.67 14.36
N ASN A 179 -32.95 46.52 14.66
CA ASN A 179 -32.44 46.17 16.01
C ASN A 179 -30.95 45.79 16.05
N LEU A 180 -30.18 46.07 15.00
CA LEU A 180 -28.78 45.67 14.95
C LEU A 180 -27.87 46.74 15.60
N PRO A 181 -27.03 46.38 16.58
CA PRO A 181 -26.09 47.32 17.22
C PRO A 181 -25.13 47.98 16.22
N ASP A 182 -24.79 49.26 16.43
CA ASP A 182 -23.95 50.05 15.52
C ASP A 182 -22.57 49.43 15.25
N TYR A 183 -22.01 48.75 16.26
CA TYR A 183 -20.73 48.07 16.09
C TYR A 183 -20.80 46.88 15.13
N LEU A 184 -21.93 46.17 15.05
CA LEU A 184 -22.14 45.12 14.06
C LEU A 184 -22.37 45.74 12.67
N LYS A 185 -23.06 46.88 12.58
CA LYS A 185 -23.27 47.60 11.32
C LYS A 185 -21.93 48.06 10.71
N THR A 186 -21.04 48.59 11.55
CA THR A 186 -19.72 49.13 11.13
C THR A 186 -18.75 48.04 10.66
N ASN A 187 -18.94 46.80 11.13
CA ASN A 187 -18.09 45.64 10.79
C ASN A 187 -18.70 44.73 9.71
N SER A 188 -19.71 45.22 8.99
CA SER A 188 -20.41 44.46 7.95
C SER A 188 -20.79 45.36 6.77
N ALA A 189 -21.08 44.74 5.64
CA ALA A 189 -21.67 45.41 4.49
C ALA A 189 -23.07 44.85 4.20
N ALA A 190 -23.88 45.60 3.45
CA ALA A 190 -25.12 45.06 2.91
C ALA A 190 -24.80 43.83 2.03
N ALA A 191 -25.64 42.79 2.10
CA ALA A 191 -25.44 41.61 1.28
C ALA A 191 -25.50 41.97 -0.21
N LEU A 192 -24.42 41.64 -0.94
CA LEU A 192 -24.27 41.96 -2.37
C LEU A 192 -24.92 40.93 -3.30
N LEU A 193 -25.28 39.75 -2.77
CA LEU A 193 -25.82 38.62 -3.51
C LEU A 193 -27.07 38.08 -2.81
N PRO A 194 -27.89 37.26 -3.50
CA PRO A 194 -28.99 36.53 -2.90
C PRO A 194 -28.57 35.69 -1.68
N SER A 195 -29.46 35.55 -0.69
CA SER A 195 -29.17 34.90 0.59
C SER A 195 -28.83 33.40 0.49
N ASP A 196 -29.23 32.73 -0.60
CA ASP A 196 -28.88 31.33 -0.89
C ASP A 196 -27.43 31.18 -1.36
N MET A 197 -26.75 32.27 -1.72
CA MET A 197 -25.33 32.28 -2.05
C MET A 197 -24.41 32.46 -0.83
N TYR A 198 -24.97 32.66 0.37
CA TYR A 198 -24.20 32.76 1.61
C TYR A 198 -24.51 31.60 2.57
N ILE A 199 -23.63 31.44 3.55
CA ILE A 199 -23.96 30.73 4.78
C ILE A 199 -24.75 31.70 5.67
N GLN A 200 -25.91 31.27 6.13
CA GLN A 200 -26.80 32.07 6.96
C GLN A 200 -26.58 31.77 8.44
N ALA A 201 -26.63 32.82 9.24
CA ALA A 201 -26.62 32.75 10.69
C ALA A 201 -27.98 33.12 11.27
N ARG A 202 -28.32 32.46 12.38
CA ARG A 202 -29.54 32.74 13.16
C ARG A 202 -29.28 33.62 14.39
N LYS A 203 -28.06 33.60 14.93
CA LYS A 203 -27.68 34.35 16.13
C LYS A 203 -26.22 34.79 16.04
N ALA A 204 -25.95 36.02 16.46
CA ALA A 204 -24.61 36.55 16.66
C ALA A 204 -24.22 36.52 18.15
N THR A 205 -22.98 36.15 18.42
CA THR A 205 -22.36 36.16 19.75
C THR A 205 -21.09 37.03 19.66
N PRO A 206 -21.23 38.35 19.81
CA PRO A 206 -20.10 39.28 19.79
C PRO A 206 -19.34 39.32 21.12
N PRO A 207 -18.16 39.94 21.17
CA PRO A 207 -17.52 40.32 22.43
C PRO A 207 -18.38 41.31 23.22
N ILE A 208 -18.07 41.46 24.51
CA ILE A 208 -18.75 42.46 25.35
C ILE A 208 -18.62 43.87 24.75
N PRO A 209 -19.69 44.71 24.81
CA PRO A 209 -19.74 46.00 24.12
C PRO A 209 -18.57 46.94 24.44
N GLU A 210 -18.04 46.88 25.65
CA GLU A 210 -16.92 47.68 26.15
C GLU A 210 -15.64 47.47 25.33
N PHE A 211 -15.41 46.25 24.83
CA PHE A 211 -14.25 45.92 24.01
C PHE A 211 -14.45 46.30 22.55
N VAL A 212 -15.69 46.21 22.08
CA VAL A 212 -16.00 46.47 20.68
C VAL A 212 -15.88 47.95 20.32
N SER A 213 -16.15 48.85 21.27
CA SER A 213 -16.04 50.30 21.01
C SER A 213 -14.63 50.78 20.61
N GLY A 214 -13.58 50.12 21.12
CA GLY A 214 -12.19 50.47 20.87
C GLY A 214 -11.48 49.63 19.80
N THR A 215 -12.12 48.55 19.30
CA THR A 215 -11.48 47.62 18.35
C THR A 215 -11.44 48.20 16.94
N LEU A 216 -10.40 47.86 16.18
CA LEU A 216 -10.28 48.26 14.77
C LEU A 216 -11.32 47.54 13.89
N ALA A 217 -11.61 46.28 14.21
CA ALA A 217 -12.53 45.45 13.46
C ALA A 217 -12.98 44.19 14.23
N LEU A 218 -14.11 43.63 13.79
CA LEU A 218 -14.61 42.33 14.21
C LEU A 218 -14.69 41.36 13.03
N GLY A 219 -14.22 40.12 13.19
CA GLY A 219 -14.39 39.06 12.19
C GLY A 219 -14.82 37.74 12.79
N HIS A 220 -15.55 36.91 12.04
CA HIS A 220 -16.12 35.68 12.62
C HIS A 220 -15.12 34.50 12.63
N LEU A 221 -15.22 33.62 13.64
CA LEU A 221 -14.38 32.42 13.78
C LEU A 221 -15.00 31.13 13.23
N ASN A 222 -16.15 31.23 12.57
CA ASN A 222 -16.87 30.07 12.08
C ASN A 222 -16.09 29.30 11.02
N LEU A 223 -15.69 28.07 11.35
CA LEU A 223 -15.21 27.07 10.40
C LEU A 223 -16.31 26.04 10.15
N ILE A 224 -16.42 25.57 8.92
CA ILE A 224 -17.44 24.60 8.50
C ILE A 224 -16.74 23.37 7.93
N ALA A 225 -16.93 22.24 8.59
CA ALA A 225 -16.42 20.96 8.12
C ALA A 225 -17.21 20.45 6.90
N ASP A 226 -16.49 19.80 5.98
CA ASP A 226 -17.13 18.95 4.96
C ASP A 226 -17.86 17.76 5.62
N GLU A 227 -18.63 16.98 4.84
CA GLU A 227 -19.39 15.80 5.32
C GLU A 227 -18.54 14.77 6.08
N ASP A 228 -17.22 14.74 5.84
CA ASP A 228 -16.28 13.84 6.50
C ASP A 228 -15.60 14.45 7.75
N GLY A 229 -16.05 15.62 8.20
CA GLY A 229 -15.53 16.30 9.39
C GLY A 229 -14.26 17.12 9.16
N THR A 230 -13.72 17.15 7.93
CA THR A 230 -12.46 17.85 7.65
C THR A 230 -12.70 19.31 7.24
N ILE A 231 -11.93 20.24 7.80
CA ILE A 231 -11.92 21.66 7.42
C ILE A 231 -11.07 21.85 6.17
N ARG A 232 -11.71 22.00 5.01
CA ARG A 232 -11.03 22.33 3.74
C ARG A 232 -11.29 23.75 3.25
N ARG A 233 -12.29 24.42 3.84
CA ARG A 233 -12.79 25.70 3.36
C ARG A 233 -13.01 26.69 4.49
N ASP A 234 -12.75 27.95 4.18
CA ASP A 234 -13.10 29.09 5.02
C ASP A 234 -14.36 29.77 4.45
N PRO A 235 -15.45 29.92 5.21
CA PRO A 235 -16.57 30.76 4.80
C PRO A 235 -16.13 32.23 4.90
N LEU A 236 -15.73 32.83 3.78
CA LEU A 236 -15.20 34.21 3.78
C LEU A 236 -16.21 35.24 4.30
N PHE A 237 -17.50 34.96 4.11
CA PHE A 237 -18.60 35.78 4.60
C PHE A 237 -19.73 34.93 5.19
N ILE A 238 -20.23 35.38 6.34
CA ILE A 238 -21.50 34.92 6.91
C ILE A 238 -22.55 36.01 6.78
N GLN A 239 -23.74 35.62 6.33
CA GLN A 239 -24.88 36.51 6.28
C GLN A 239 -25.67 36.44 7.58
N TYR A 240 -25.88 37.60 8.20
CA TYR A 240 -26.73 37.76 9.37
C TYR A 240 -27.52 39.06 9.25
N MET A 241 -28.85 38.95 9.32
CA MET A 241 -29.77 40.10 9.25
C MET A 241 -29.51 40.99 8.02
N GLY A 242 -29.46 40.37 6.84
CA GLY A 242 -29.31 41.08 5.55
C GLY A 242 -27.93 41.69 5.30
N ARG A 243 -26.98 41.51 6.23
CA ARG A 243 -25.61 42.01 6.14
C ARG A 243 -24.62 40.86 6.11
N VAL A 244 -23.46 41.08 5.51
CA VAL A 244 -22.37 40.11 5.40
C VAL A 244 -21.21 40.52 6.31
N TYR A 245 -20.69 39.55 7.05
CA TYR A 245 -19.61 39.70 8.01
C TYR A 245 -18.41 38.90 7.52
N PRO A 246 -17.21 39.49 7.41
CA PRO A 246 -16.02 38.77 6.98
C PRO A 246 -15.54 37.78 8.05
N SER A 247 -14.86 36.71 7.61
CA SER A 247 -14.10 35.84 8.51
C SER A 247 -13.00 36.62 9.23
N PHE A 248 -12.56 36.12 10.39
CA PHE A 248 -11.52 36.73 11.19
C PHE A 248 -10.23 36.92 10.38
N ALA A 249 -9.73 35.87 9.73
CA ALA A 249 -8.60 35.95 8.81
C ALA A 249 -8.82 36.96 7.67
N LEU A 250 -10.00 36.97 7.03
CA LEU A 250 -10.27 37.90 5.95
C LEU A 250 -10.21 39.35 6.43
N HIS A 251 -10.84 39.66 7.58
CA HIS A 251 -10.87 41.02 8.10
C HIS A 251 -9.47 41.48 8.54
N VAL A 252 -8.66 40.58 9.11
CA VAL A 252 -7.23 40.82 9.39
C VAL A 252 -6.48 41.23 8.13
N VAL A 253 -6.65 40.50 7.03
CA VAL A 253 -6.00 40.83 5.75
C VAL A 253 -6.49 42.16 5.20
N MET A 254 -7.80 42.42 5.25
CA MET A 254 -8.38 43.67 4.76
C MET A 254 -7.79 44.87 5.49
N LYS A 255 -7.76 44.84 6.82
CA LYS A 255 -7.17 45.92 7.62
C LYS A 255 -5.66 46.03 7.44
N TYR A 256 -4.94 44.92 7.33
CA TYR A 256 -3.51 44.92 7.01
C TYR A 256 -3.21 45.62 5.67
N LEU A 257 -4.12 45.49 4.70
CA LEU A 257 -4.04 46.11 3.38
C LEU A 257 -4.75 47.48 3.28
N ASN A 258 -5.27 48.02 4.38
CA ASN A 258 -6.03 49.27 4.47
C ASN A 258 -7.33 49.30 3.63
N TYR A 259 -8.07 48.20 3.62
CA TYR A 259 -9.41 48.10 3.03
C TYR A 259 -10.50 47.90 4.08
N SER A 260 -11.73 48.25 3.71
CA SER A 260 -12.96 48.06 4.48
C SER A 260 -13.90 47.05 3.84
N VAL A 261 -14.92 46.59 4.57
CA VAL A 261 -15.94 45.65 4.05
C VAL A 261 -16.70 46.24 2.85
N ALA A 262 -16.85 47.57 2.80
CA ALA A 262 -17.50 48.26 1.69
C ALA A 262 -16.67 48.26 0.39
N ASP A 263 -15.35 48.02 0.47
CA ASP A 263 -14.46 47.98 -0.71
C ASP A 263 -14.49 46.63 -1.44
N VAL A 264 -15.16 45.63 -0.85
CA VAL A 264 -15.24 44.27 -1.40
C VAL A 264 -16.15 44.25 -2.61
N LYS A 265 -15.65 43.68 -3.71
CA LYS A 265 -16.45 43.42 -4.91
C LYS A 265 -16.58 41.91 -5.13
N ILE A 266 -17.80 41.43 -5.19
CA ILE A 266 -18.10 40.01 -5.39
C ILE A 266 -18.61 39.79 -6.81
N ALA A 267 -17.90 38.95 -7.57
CA ALA A 267 -18.29 38.45 -8.89
C ALA A 267 -17.91 36.95 -8.95
N ASP A 268 -17.30 36.48 -10.03
CA ASP A 268 -16.71 35.12 -10.11
C ASP A 268 -15.56 34.93 -9.10
N ARG A 269 -15.00 36.04 -8.62
CA ARG A 269 -13.95 36.13 -7.60
C ARG A 269 -14.30 37.22 -6.59
N ILE A 270 -13.84 37.08 -5.35
CA ILE A 270 -13.92 38.15 -4.34
C ILE A 270 -12.69 39.04 -4.50
N ASN A 271 -12.91 40.30 -4.88
CA ASN A 271 -11.84 41.26 -5.14
C ASN A 271 -11.74 42.27 -4.00
N ILE A 272 -10.52 42.41 -3.47
CA ILE A 272 -10.15 43.35 -2.40
C ILE A 272 -8.91 44.09 -2.88
N GLY A 273 -9.13 45.29 -3.43
CA GLY A 273 -8.08 46.05 -4.09
C GLY A 273 -7.43 45.26 -5.24
N LYS A 274 -6.15 44.87 -5.03
CA LYS A 274 -5.37 44.07 -6.00
C LYS A 274 -5.41 42.56 -5.75
N VAL A 275 -6.02 42.12 -4.66
CA VAL A 275 -6.14 40.69 -4.31
C VAL A 275 -7.45 40.16 -4.86
N SER A 276 -7.38 39.01 -5.53
CA SER A 276 -8.54 38.34 -6.12
C SER A 276 -8.63 36.91 -5.60
N ILE A 277 -9.56 36.68 -4.69
CA ILE A 277 -9.74 35.43 -3.96
C ILE A 277 -10.72 34.54 -4.74
N PRO A 278 -10.41 33.26 -5.01
CA PRO A 278 -11.37 32.34 -5.60
C PRO A 278 -12.32 31.81 -4.53
N GLN A 279 -13.58 31.62 -4.90
CA GLN A 279 -14.61 31.11 -4.01
C GLN A 279 -15.54 30.12 -4.71
N ASP A 280 -16.25 29.33 -3.91
CA ASP A 280 -17.36 28.52 -4.39
C ASP A 280 -18.69 29.30 -4.40
N ARG A 281 -19.78 28.61 -4.76
CA ARG A 281 -21.12 29.21 -4.84
C ARG A 281 -21.62 29.78 -3.50
N LYS A 282 -21.09 29.27 -2.38
CA LYS A 282 -21.43 29.70 -1.01
C LYS A 282 -20.44 30.74 -0.47
N GLN A 283 -19.63 31.34 -1.33
CA GLN A 283 -18.56 32.29 -0.99
C GLN A 283 -17.48 31.69 -0.08
N MET A 284 -17.26 30.38 -0.13
CA MET A 284 -16.20 29.73 0.64
C MET A 284 -14.92 29.60 -0.17
N MET A 285 -13.77 29.86 0.45
CA MET A 285 -12.45 29.69 -0.15
C MET A 285 -11.84 28.34 0.25
N LEU A 286 -11.25 27.61 -0.70
CA LEU A 286 -10.45 26.43 -0.35
C LEU A 286 -9.13 26.84 0.29
N ILE A 287 -8.79 26.20 1.40
CA ILE A 287 -7.59 26.47 2.18
C ILE A 287 -6.44 25.62 1.63
N SER A 288 -5.36 26.29 1.23
CA SER A 288 -4.07 25.71 0.88
C SER A 288 -3.19 25.65 2.14
N TYR A 289 -3.18 24.51 2.81
CA TYR A 289 -2.35 24.28 3.99
C TYR A 289 -0.86 24.22 3.63
N ASN A 290 -0.07 25.09 4.26
CA ASN A 290 1.36 25.23 3.98
C ASN A 290 2.21 24.07 4.51
N GLY A 291 1.73 23.36 5.54
CA GLY A 291 2.47 22.29 6.18
C GLY A 291 1.74 21.72 7.38
N LYS A 292 2.50 21.01 8.21
CA LYS A 292 2.08 20.47 9.51
C LYS A 292 2.02 21.57 10.57
N PHE A 293 1.53 21.24 11.76
CA PHE A 293 1.57 22.17 12.91
C PHE A 293 2.99 22.72 13.11
N GLY A 294 3.10 24.04 13.36
CA GLY A 294 4.38 24.71 13.54
C GLY A 294 5.03 25.21 12.24
N THR A 295 4.24 25.41 11.18
CA THR A 295 4.75 25.98 9.91
C THR A 295 5.00 27.48 10.01
N PHE A 296 4.24 28.17 10.86
CA PHE A 296 4.41 29.60 11.15
C PHE A 296 5.34 29.83 12.35
N PRO A 297 5.96 31.02 12.49
CA PRO A 297 6.73 31.36 13.68
C PRO A 297 5.85 31.43 14.93
N TYR A 298 6.17 30.60 15.93
CA TYR A 298 5.52 30.55 17.23
C TYR A 298 6.39 31.16 18.32
N TYR A 299 5.77 31.97 19.18
CA TYR A 299 6.39 32.52 20.38
C TYR A 299 5.47 32.30 21.57
N SER A 300 6.00 31.76 22.66
CA SER A 300 5.25 31.57 23.90
C SER A 300 4.78 32.90 24.46
N PHE A 301 3.51 33.01 24.86
CA PHE A 301 2.95 34.21 25.49
C PHE A 301 3.80 34.66 26.68
N PHE A 302 4.25 33.71 27.50
CA PHE A 302 5.12 33.98 28.65
C PHE A 302 6.47 34.58 28.27
N ASP A 303 7.09 34.12 27.18
CA ASP A 303 8.38 34.67 26.77
C ASP A 303 8.24 36.07 26.17
N VAL A 304 7.14 36.32 25.44
CA VAL A 304 6.86 37.64 24.89
C VAL A 304 6.59 38.64 26.01
N ILE A 305 5.70 38.34 26.97
CA ILE A 305 5.34 39.29 28.03
C ILE A 305 6.54 39.63 28.94
N ASN A 306 7.50 38.71 29.08
CA ASN A 306 8.74 38.93 29.82
C ASN A 306 9.87 39.53 28.97
N SER A 307 9.58 40.07 27.78
CA SER A 307 10.54 40.72 26.88
C SER A 307 11.74 39.84 26.49
N LYS A 308 11.58 38.51 26.45
CA LYS A 308 12.64 37.59 25.99
C LYS A 308 12.73 37.47 24.47
N VAL A 309 11.68 37.88 23.77
CA VAL A 309 11.62 37.88 22.30
C VAL A 309 11.96 39.28 21.78
N PRO A 310 12.87 39.43 20.80
CA PRO A 310 13.26 40.74 20.28
C PRO A 310 12.07 41.52 19.67
N PRO A 311 11.91 42.82 19.95
CA PRO A 311 10.81 43.65 19.41
C PRO A 311 10.68 43.63 17.89
N GLU A 312 11.81 43.61 17.17
CA GLU A 312 11.86 43.60 15.70
C GLU A 312 11.18 42.37 15.08
N THR A 313 10.94 41.32 15.87
CA THR A 313 10.17 40.12 15.46
C THR A 313 8.73 40.47 15.08
N PHE A 314 8.14 41.46 15.76
CA PHE A 314 6.73 41.80 15.65
C PHE A 314 6.47 43.05 14.80
N LYS A 315 7.51 43.83 14.52
CA LYS A 315 7.42 45.09 13.78
C LYS A 315 6.88 44.88 12.36
N ASP A 316 5.87 45.66 11.99
CA ASP A 316 5.16 45.61 10.70
C ASP A 316 4.51 44.24 10.36
N LYS A 317 4.38 43.35 11.36
CA LYS A 317 3.79 42.01 11.23
C LYS A 317 2.31 41.98 11.61
N ILE A 318 1.65 40.91 11.18
CA ILE A 318 0.36 40.47 11.71
C ILE A 318 0.67 39.53 12.88
N VAL A 319 0.26 39.91 14.07
CA VAL A 319 0.48 39.12 15.29
C VAL A 319 -0.85 38.52 15.73
N LEU A 320 -0.93 37.20 15.74
CA LEU A 320 -2.11 36.46 16.19
C LEU A 320 -1.87 35.94 17.60
N ILE A 321 -2.78 36.23 18.53
CA ILE A 321 -2.76 35.70 19.90
C ILE A 321 -3.83 34.62 19.97
N GLY A 322 -3.48 33.39 20.37
CA GLY A 322 -4.46 32.31 20.44
C GLY A 322 -3.98 31.07 21.19
N HIS A 323 -4.91 30.14 21.42
CA HIS A 323 -4.67 28.92 22.20
C HIS A 323 -3.95 27.85 21.38
N THR A 324 -2.88 27.29 21.94
CA THR A 324 -2.22 26.07 21.43
C THR A 324 -1.94 25.03 22.52
N ALA A 325 -2.18 25.38 23.79
CA ALA A 325 -2.01 24.49 24.92
C ALA A 325 -2.94 23.26 24.88
N THR A 326 -2.45 22.17 25.44
CA THR A 326 -3.16 20.89 25.50
C THR A 326 -4.42 21.02 26.38
N GLY A 327 -5.58 20.60 25.85
CA GLY A 327 -6.85 20.64 26.57
C GLY A 327 -7.56 22.02 26.58
N ILE A 328 -6.98 23.03 25.94
CA ILE A 328 -7.58 24.36 25.77
C ILE A 328 -7.72 24.73 24.30
N ALA A 329 -6.71 24.41 23.49
CA ALA A 329 -6.76 24.65 22.06
C ALA A 329 -7.91 23.91 21.39
N THR A 330 -8.68 24.62 20.57
CA THR A 330 -9.60 24.00 19.62
C THR A 330 -8.76 23.38 18.49
N LEU A 331 -8.92 22.07 18.30
CA LEU A 331 -8.18 21.29 17.31
C LEU A 331 -9.14 20.87 16.20
N GLU A 332 -8.76 21.19 14.97
CA GLU A 332 -9.52 20.90 13.76
C GLU A 332 -8.91 19.72 13.01
N VAL A 333 -9.77 18.94 12.36
CA VAL A 333 -9.35 17.92 11.40
C VAL A 333 -9.06 18.59 10.07
N THR A 334 -7.84 18.46 9.56
CA THR A 334 -7.42 19.10 8.30
C THR A 334 -6.87 18.06 7.31
N PRO A 335 -6.75 18.40 6.00
CA PRO A 335 -6.13 17.54 5.00
C PRO A 335 -4.69 17.10 5.32
N VAL A 336 -3.97 17.90 6.13
CA VAL A 336 -2.57 17.66 6.48
C VAL A 336 -2.43 16.83 7.75
N GLU A 337 -3.14 17.18 8.83
CA GLU A 337 -3.11 16.50 10.13
C GLU A 337 -4.48 16.57 10.84
N PRO A 338 -4.85 15.54 11.64
CA PRO A 338 -6.16 15.46 12.29
C PRO A 338 -6.29 16.33 13.56
N ASN A 339 -5.18 16.82 14.10
CA ASN A 339 -5.13 17.62 15.32
C ASN A 339 -4.40 18.94 15.00
N PHE A 340 -5.12 19.90 14.42
CA PHE A 340 -4.52 21.14 13.92
C PHE A 340 -5.14 22.35 14.65
N PRO A 341 -4.36 23.19 15.36
CA PRO A 341 -4.92 24.32 16.09
C PRO A 341 -5.65 25.32 15.20
N THR A 342 -6.85 25.74 15.60
CA THR A 342 -7.69 26.70 14.86
C THR A 342 -6.93 27.99 14.54
N ILE A 343 -6.07 28.47 15.45
CA ILE A 343 -5.26 29.68 15.23
C ILE A 343 -4.29 29.55 14.04
N GLU A 344 -3.79 28.34 13.77
CA GLU A 344 -2.92 28.10 12.62
C GLU A 344 -3.73 27.91 11.33
N VAL A 345 -4.99 27.47 11.42
CA VAL A 345 -5.93 27.49 10.27
C VAL A 345 -6.12 28.93 9.80
N GLU A 346 -6.40 29.86 10.73
CA GLU A 346 -6.51 31.30 10.44
C GLU A 346 -5.23 31.86 9.82
N ALA A 347 -4.06 31.47 10.34
CA ALA A 347 -2.77 31.86 9.78
C ALA A 347 -2.57 31.38 8.32
N ASN A 348 -2.99 30.14 8.01
CA ASN A 348 -2.98 29.62 6.64
C ASN A 348 -3.91 30.43 5.73
N ILE A 349 -5.12 30.77 6.19
CA ILE A 349 -6.07 31.58 5.41
C ILE A 349 -5.47 32.97 5.11
N ILE A 350 -4.89 33.63 6.12
CA ILE A 350 -4.21 34.93 5.96
C ILE A 350 -3.07 34.83 4.94
N GLU A 351 -2.20 33.82 5.05
CA GLU A 351 -1.12 33.59 4.09
C GLU A 351 -1.67 33.38 2.67
N ASN A 352 -2.67 32.51 2.51
CA ASN A 352 -3.24 32.17 1.21
C ASN A 352 -3.72 33.44 0.49
N ILE A 353 -4.39 34.35 1.21
CA ILE A 353 -4.90 35.60 0.66
C ILE A 353 -3.76 36.58 0.33
N LEU A 354 -2.82 36.79 1.26
CA LEU A 354 -1.72 37.75 1.05
C LEU A 354 -0.77 37.32 -0.09
N ASN A 355 -0.42 36.04 -0.16
CA ASN A 355 0.53 35.50 -1.11
C ASN A 355 -0.12 34.92 -2.37
N ARG A 356 -1.46 35.02 -2.48
CA ARG A 356 -2.25 34.52 -3.62
C ARG A 356 -2.06 33.01 -3.85
N ASN A 357 -1.79 32.28 -2.78
CA ASN A 357 -1.60 30.84 -2.79
C ASN A 357 -2.96 30.15 -2.63
N PHE A 358 -3.70 30.02 -3.72
CA PHE A 358 -5.05 29.51 -3.67
C PHE A 358 -5.18 28.11 -4.28
N ILE A 359 -6.17 27.38 -3.78
CA ILE A 359 -6.75 26.23 -4.49
C ILE A 359 -8.10 26.69 -5.05
N SER A 360 -8.35 26.38 -6.31
CA SER A 360 -9.58 26.78 -6.99
C SER A 360 -10.02 25.72 -8.00
N ARG A 361 -11.32 25.70 -8.29
CA ARG A 361 -11.87 24.89 -9.37
C ARG A 361 -12.27 25.79 -10.53
N PRO A 362 -11.46 25.90 -11.59
CA PRO A 362 -11.80 26.75 -12.72
C PRO A 362 -13.00 26.20 -13.48
N GLU A 363 -13.74 27.05 -14.18
CA GLU A 363 -14.96 26.64 -14.89
C GLU A 363 -14.70 25.60 -15.98
N TRP A 364 -13.55 25.72 -16.66
CA TRP A 364 -13.13 24.77 -17.70
C TRP A 364 -12.86 23.36 -17.14
N ALA A 365 -12.64 23.20 -15.83
CA ALA A 365 -12.35 21.90 -15.22
C ALA A 365 -13.52 20.92 -15.42
N LEU A 366 -14.77 21.41 -15.30
CA LEU A 366 -15.95 20.58 -15.53
C LEU A 366 -15.97 20.04 -16.96
N TYR A 367 -15.71 20.89 -17.95
CA TYR A 367 -15.72 20.49 -19.37
C TYR A 367 -14.56 19.53 -19.70
N ALA A 368 -13.39 19.73 -19.08
CA ALA A 368 -12.26 18.81 -19.21
C ALA A 368 -12.59 17.42 -18.61
N GLU A 369 -13.14 17.39 -17.40
CA GLU A 369 -13.60 16.16 -16.73
C GLU A 369 -14.63 15.41 -17.59
N LEU A 370 -15.67 16.11 -18.08
CA LEU A 370 -16.68 15.54 -18.97
C LEU A 370 -16.06 15.01 -20.28
N GLY A 371 -15.15 15.77 -20.90
CA GLY A 371 -14.46 15.36 -22.12
C GLY A 371 -13.68 14.06 -21.94
N ILE A 372 -12.97 13.90 -20.81
CA ILE A 372 -12.20 12.68 -20.52
C ILE A 372 -13.13 11.50 -20.17
N ILE A 373 -14.25 11.74 -19.48
CA ILE A 373 -15.27 10.71 -19.24
C ILE A 373 -15.81 10.18 -20.56
N VAL A 374 -16.17 11.06 -21.51
CA VAL A 374 -16.64 10.65 -22.83
C VAL A 374 -15.55 9.91 -23.60
N LEU A 375 -14.30 10.41 -23.59
CA LEU A 375 -13.17 9.76 -24.23
C LEU A 375 -12.95 8.32 -23.72
N PHE A 376 -12.95 8.14 -22.40
CA PHE A 376 -12.81 6.83 -21.78
C PHE A 376 -14.02 5.95 -22.07
N GLY A 377 -15.23 6.49 -22.05
CA GLY A 377 -16.44 5.78 -22.46
C GLY A 377 -16.37 5.24 -23.88
N VAL A 378 -15.94 6.08 -24.84
CA VAL A 378 -15.73 5.69 -26.23
C VAL A 378 -14.65 4.60 -26.35
N PHE A 379 -13.55 4.74 -25.61
CA PHE A 379 -12.50 3.72 -25.55
C PHE A 379 -13.03 2.36 -25.05
N LEU A 380 -13.78 2.36 -23.94
CA LEU A 380 -14.40 1.17 -23.37
C LEU A 380 -15.39 0.52 -24.35
N SER A 381 -16.23 1.32 -25.01
CA SER A 381 -17.30 0.82 -25.88
C SER A 381 -16.81 0.31 -27.23
N PHE A 382 -15.86 1.00 -27.87
CA PHE A 382 -15.55 0.76 -29.28
C PHE A 382 -14.14 0.25 -29.56
N PHE A 383 -13.20 0.43 -28.64
CA PHE A 383 -11.80 0.06 -28.84
C PHE A 383 -11.44 -1.23 -28.09
N ILE A 384 -11.85 -1.39 -26.83
CA ILE A 384 -11.60 -2.63 -26.07
C ILE A 384 -12.09 -3.89 -26.80
N PRO A 385 -13.30 -3.94 -27.39
CA PRO A 385 -13.78 -5.14 -28.08
C PRO A 385 -12.94 -5.50 -29.33
N ARG A 386 -12.27 -4.51 -29.93
CA ARG A 386 -11.49 -4.68 -31.17
C ARG A 386 -10.03 -5.04 -30.92
N PHE A 387 -9.48 -4.71 -29.76
CA PHE A 387 -8.09 -4.99 -29.43
C PHE A 387 -7.88 -6.33 -28.72
N LYS A 388 -6.64 -6.82 -28.77
CA LYS A 388 -6.17 -7.91 -27.91
C LYS A 388 -6.06 -7.40 -26.48
N ALA A 389 -6.38 -8.26 -25.51
CA ALA A 389 -6.42 -7.93 -24.08
C ALA A 389 -5.15 -7.23 -23.58
N GLY A 390 -3.96 -7.72 -23.96
CA GLY A 390 -2.69 -7.10 -23.55
C GLY A 390 -2.51 -5.67 -24.08
N ILE A 391 -2.90 -5.41 -25.33
CA ILE A 391 -2.78 -4.07 -25.95
C ILE A 391 -3.78 -3.12 -25.30
N SER A 392 -5.04 -3.55 -25.11
CA SER A 392 -6.04 -2.73 -24.43
C SER A 392 -5.67 -2.42 -22.98
N ALA A 393 -5.01 -3.34 -22.27
CA ALA A 393 -4.51 -3.11 -20.91
C ALA A 393 -3.46 -2.00 -20.87
N VAL A 394 -2.48 -2.05 -21.78
CA VAL A 394 -1.41 -1.04 -21.86
C VAL A 394 -1.99 0.33 -22.19
N ILE A 395 -2.90 0.41 -23.18
CA ILE A 395 -3.54 1.69 -23.53
C ILE A 395 -4.35 2.25 -22.35
N ALA A 396 -5.13 1.40 -21.67
CA ALA A 396 -5.90 1.82 -20.49
C ALA A 396 -4.99 2.34 -19.37
N ALA A 397 -3.87 1.65 -19.10
CA ALA A 397 -2.89 2.07 -18.10
C ALA A 397 -2.25 3.42 -18.45
N VAL A 398 -1.85 3.62 -19.72
CA VAL A 398 -1.27 4.88 -20.19
C VAL A 398 -2.28 6.03 -20.08
N LEU A 399 -3.53 5.82 -20.50
CA LEU A 399 -4.59 6.82 -20.38
C LEU A 399 -4.86 7.22 -18.92
N LEU A 400 -4.89 6.24 -18.01
CA LEU A 400 -5.00 6.51 -16.57
C LEU A 400 -3.81 7.31 -16.06
N LEU A 401 -2.57 6.91 -16.39
CA LEU A 401 -1.37 7.62 -15.94
C LEU A 401 -1.36 9.07 -16.43
N ILE A 402 -1.73 9.31 -17.69
CA ILE A 402 -1.81 10.66 -18.25
C ILE A 402 -2.86 11.49 -17.50
N TRP A 403 -4.10 11.01 -17.38
CA TRP A 403 -5.17 11.78 -16.72
C TRP A 403 -4.84 12.09 -15.26
N ASN A 404 -4.45 11.08 -14.49
CA ASN A 404 -4.15 11.25 -13.07
C ASN A 404 -2.89 12.11 -12.88
N GLY A 405 -1.86 11.94 -13.71
CA GLY A 405 -0.65 12.77 -13.70
C GLY A 405 -0.94 14.23 -14.01
N VAL A 406 -1.76 14.51 -15.03
CA VAL A 406 -2.19 15.88 -15.38
C VAL A 406 -2.99 16.51 -14.23
N ALA A 407 -3.95 15.77 -13.66
CA ALA A 407 -4.75 16.28 -12.53
C ALA A 407 -3.90 16.57 -11.28
N ILE A 408 -2.90 15.75 -10.98
CA ILE A 408 -1.94 15.98 -9.88
C ILE A 408 -1.07 17.20 -10.19
N TYR A 409 -0.52 17.29 -11.41
CA TYR A 409 0.34 18.41 -11.81
C TYR A 409 -0.37 19.75 -11.67
N PHE A 410 -1.58 19.90 -12.24
CA PHE A 410 -2.36 21.14 -12.15
C PHE A 410 -2.73 21.49 -10.71
N PHE A 411 -3.01 20.49 -9.86
CA PHE A 411 -3.29 20.72 -8.45
C PHE A 411 -2.06 21.25 -7.71
N VAL A 412 -0.92 20.56 -7.83
CA VAL A 412 0.30 20.88 -7.05
C VAL A 412 0.93 22.18 -7.54
N VAL A 413 1.01 22.39 -8.86
CA VAL A 413 1.72 23.53 -9.45
C VAL A 413 0.84 24.78 -9.54
N ASN A 414 -0.42 24.63 -9.96
CA ASN A 414 -1.31 25.78 -10.21
C ASN A 414 -2.40 25.96 -9.14
N GLY A 415 -2.61 24.98 -8.24
CA GLY A 415 -3.75 25.00 -7.34
C GLY A 415 -5.09 24.74 -8.04
N TYR A 416 -5.10 24.14 -9.24
CA TYR A 416 -6.34 23.82 -9.93
C TYR A 416 -6.84 22.43 -9.57
N TRP A 417 -8.02 22.38 -8.95
CA TRP A 417 -8.63 21.13 -8.51
C TRP A 417 -9.49 20.51 -9.62
N LEU A 418 -8.88 19.57 -10.34
CA LEU A 418 -9.55 18.65 -11.26
C LEU A 418 -9.99 17.39 -10.51
N ARG A 419 -11.26 17.00 -10.69
CA ARG A 419 -11.80 15.78 -10.07
C ARG A 419 -11.36 14.56 -10.83
N MET A 420 -10.41 13.83 -10.28
CA MET A 420 -9.77 12.70 -10.97
C MET A 420 -10.53 11.38 -10.80
N LEU A 421 -11.37 11.25 -9.76
CA LEU A 421 -11.99 9.98 -9.41
C LEU A 421 -12.93 9.45 -10.49
N HIS A 422 -13.84 10.28 -11.02
CA HIS A 422 -14.90 9.81 -11.93
C HIS A 422 -14.33 9.20 -13.21
N PRO A 423 -13.41 9.87 -13.96
CA PRO A 423 -12.80 9.24 -15.13
C PRO A 423 -11.97 8.01 -14.78
N THR A 424 -11.21 8.06 -13.67
CA THR A 424 -10.37 6.93 -13.24
C THR A 424 -11.20 5.70 -12.91
N LEU A 425 -12.33 5.87 -12.22
CA LEU A 425 -13.25 4.81 -11.84
C LEU A 425 -13.97 4.24 -13.05
N LEU A 426 -14.39 5.09 -14.01
CA LEU A 426 -14.96 4.64 -15.28
C LEU A 426 -14.00 3.72 -16.03
N LEU A 427 -12.76 4.17 -16.26
CA LEU A 427 -11.80 3.40 -17.04
C LEU A 427 -11.33 2.14 -16.30
N GLY A 428 -11.02 2.23 -15.01
CA GLY A 428 -10.56 1.09 -14.21
C GLY A 428 -11.62 0.01 -14.02
N LEU A 429 -12.81 0.37 -13.51
CA LEU A 429 -13.89 -0.61 -13.31
C LEU A 429 -14.49 -1.06 -14.65
N GLY A 430 -14.68 -0.15 -15.60
CA GLY A 430 -15.22 -0.48 -16.92
C GLY A 430 -14.32 -1.45 -17.68
N TYR A 431 -13.00 -1.26 -17.64
CA TYR A 431 -12.05 -2.21 -18.21
C TYR A 431 -12.18 -3.59 -17.56
N THR A 432 -12.23 -3.63 -16.22
CA THR A 432 -12.34 -4.87 -15.45
C THR A 432 -13.62 -5.63 -15.78
N ILE A 433 -14.77 -4.94 -15.80
CA ILE A 433 -16.08 -5.55 -16.10
C ILE A 433 -16.12 -6.14 -17.51
N ILE A 434 -15.69 -5.37 -18.53
CA ILE A 434 -15.70 -5.82 -19.92
C ILE A 434 -14.74 -7.00 -20.12
N MET A 435 -13.54 -6.94 -19.53
CA MET A 435 -12.56 -8.03 -19.63
C MET A 435 -13.02 -9.31 -18.94
N SER A 436 -13.58 -9.22 -17.73
CA SER A 436 -14.13 -10.37 -17.01
C SER A 436 -15.23 -11.05 -17.82
N LYS A 437 -16.15 -10.27 -18.41
CA LYS A 437 -17.19 -10.82 -19.30
C LYS A 437 -16.59 -11.53 -20.52
N ARG A 438 -15.61 -10.90 -21.19
CA ARG A 438 -14.96 -11.47 -22.38
C ARG A 438 -14.25 -12.77 -22.06
N TYR A 439 -13.61 -12.86 -20.90
CA TYR A 439 -12.99 -14.08 -20.40
C TYR A 439 -14.04 -15.19 -20.21
N MET A 440 -15.14 -14.91 -19.48
CA MET A 440 -16.22 -15.87 -19.26
C MET A 440 -16.90 -16.37 -20.56
N VAL A 441 -17.10 -15.49 -21.54
CA VAL A 441 -17.69 -15.85 -22.84
C VAL A 441 -16.73 -16.72 -23.66
N THR A 442 -15.43 -16.47 -23.55
CA THR A 442 -14.41 -17.26 -24.26
C THR A 442 -14.29 -18.66 -23.67
N GLU A 443 -14.33 -18.79 -22.34
CA GLU A 443 -14.35 -20.08 -21.65
C GLU A 443 -15.60 -20.91 -22.04
N LYS A 444 -16.79 -20.32 -22.02
CA LYS A 444 -18.02 -21.01 -22.47
C LYS A 444 -17.97 -21.47 -23.93
N LYS A 445 -17.25 -20.76 -24.80
CA LYS A 445 -17.05 -21.19 -26.19
C LYS A 445 -16.08 -22.36 -26.28
N LYS A 446 -15.02 -22.39 -25.48
CA LYS A 446 -14.09 -23.53 -25.42
C LYS A 446 -14.79 -24.80 -24.93
N GLU A 447 -15.59 -24.70 -23.87
CA GLU A 447 -16.37 -25.81 -23.31
C GLU A 447 -17.32 -26.45 -24.35
N LEU A 448 -17.94 -25.61 -25.20
CA LEU A 448 -18.83 -26.06 -26.27
C LEU A 448 -18.05 -26.78 -27.39
N VAL A 449 -16.87 -26.27 -27.76
CA VAL A 449 -15.98 -26.91 -28.75
C VAL A 449 -15.41 -28.24 -28.24
N GLU A 450 -15.10 -28.33 -26.95
CA GLU A 450 -14.66 -29.58 -26.32
C GLU A 450 -15.77 -30.63 -26.33
N THR A 451 -17.02 -30.24 -26.11
CA THR A 451 -18.18 -31.14 -26.17
C THR A 451 -18.40 -31.70 -27.59
N ASP A 452 -18.33 -30.85 -28.63
CA ASP A 452 -18.46 -31.27 -30.03
C ASP A 452 -17.31 -32.22 -30.46
N SER A 453 -16.10 -32.00 -29.93
CA SER A 453 -14.94 -32.87 -30.15
C SER A 453 -15.14 -34.28 -29.53
N ILE A 454 -15.79 -34.36 -28.37
CA ILE A 454 -16.10 -35.63 -27.70
C ILE A 454 -17.09 -36.45 -28.52
N GLU A 455 -18.19 -35.85 -29.00
CA GLU A 455 -19.17 -36.56 -29.85
C GLU A 455 -18.53 -37.05 -31.16
N THR A 456 -17.67 -36.24 -31.76
CA THR A 456 -16.94 -36.62 -32.99
C THR A 456 -16.05 -37.85 -32.74
N ASN A 457 -15.31 -37.88 -31.63
CA ASN A 457 -14.47 -39.04 -31.29
C ASN A 457 -15.28 -40.30 -30.97
N LYS A 458 -16.46 -40.18 -30.33
CA LYS A 458 -17.38 -41.31 -30.11
C LYS A 458 -17.84 -41.92 -31.44
N MET A 459 -18.27 -41.10 -32.40
CA MET A 459 -18.74 -41.56 -33.71
C MET A 459 -17.63 -42.21 -34.54
N LEU A 460 -16.43 -41.64 -34.53
CA LEU A 460 -15.26 -42.22 -35.21
C LEU A 460 -14.84 -43.56 -34.59
N GLY A 461 -14.87 -43.68 -33.26
CA GLY A 461 -14.57 -44.94 -32.56
C GLY A 461 -15.55 -46.05 -32.93
N LEU A 462 -16.85 -45.74 -32.95
CA LEU A 462 -17.91 -46.66 -33.38
C LEU A 462 -17.74 -47.12 -34.83
N SER A 463 -17.40 -46.19 -35.74
CA SER A 463 -17.15 -46.51 -37.14
C SER A 463 -15.98 -47.48 -37.31
N PHE A 464 -14.85 -47.23 -36.63
CA PHE A 464 -13.68 -48.11 -36.68
C PHE A 464 -13.94 -49.48 -36.04
N GLN A 465 -14.73 -49.52 -34.97
CA GLN A 465 -15.14 -50.78 -34.33
C GLN A 465 -15.99 -51.62 -35.28
N GLY A 466 -16.97 -51.02 -35.97
CA GLY A 466 -17.79 -51.69 -36.98
C GLY A 466 -17.01 -52.22 -38.18
N GLN A 467 -15.91 -51.56 -38.55
CA GLN A 467 -14.98 -52.00 -39.61
C GLN A 467 -13.97 -53.05 -39.11
N GLY A 468 -14.00 -53.44 -37.83
CA GLY A 468 -13.10 -54.42 -37.23
C GLY A 468 -11.69 -53.90 -36.91
N MET A 469 -11.44 -52.59 -37.05
CA MET A 469 -10.20 -51.89 -36.71
C MET A 469 -10.18 -51.48 -35.22
N LEU A 470 -10.09 -52.48 -34.35
CA LEU A 470 -10.31 -52.31 -32.91
C LEU A 470 -9.26 -51.41 -32.21
N ASP A 471 -8.03 -51.37 -32.70
CA ASP A 471 -6.97 -50.52 -32.13
C ASP A 471 -7.21 -49.03 -32.37
N LEU A 472 -7.65 -48.67 -33.58
CA LEU A 472 -8.04 -47.30 -33.94
C LEU A 472 -9.31 -46.88 -33.19
N ALA A 473 -10.26 -47.81 -33.01
CA ALA A 473 -11.44 -47.57 -32.18
C ALA A 473 -11.07 -47.27 -30.73
N PHE A 474 -10.12 -48.02 -30.15
CA PHE A 474 -9.62 -47.78 -28.79
C PHE A 474 -8.94 -46.40 -28.67
N GLU A 475 -8.15 -45.99 -29.66
CA GLU A 475 -7.49 -44.68 -29.67
C GLU A 475 -8.50 -43.52 -29.68
N LYS A 476 -9.62 -43.67 -30.40
CA LYS A 476 -10.68 -42.65 -30.44
C LYS A 476 -11.51 -42.62 -29.16
N PHE A 477 -11.92 -43.79 -28.63
CA PHE A 477 -12.67 -43.84 -27.37
C PHE A 477 -11.85 -43.37 -26.17
N ARG A 478 -10.54 -43.61 -26.14
CA ARG A 478 -9.64 -43.08 -25.09
C ARG A 478 -9.56 -41.55 -25.05
N LYS A 479 -9.92 -40.86 -26.14
CA LYS A 479 -10.01 -39.38 -26.19
C LYS A 479 -11.35 -38.85 -25.68
N CYS A 480 -12.29 -39.74 -25.33
CA CYS A 480 -13.57 -39.38 -24.72
C CYS A 480 -13.47 -39.51 -23.18
N PRO A 481 -14.23 -38.71 -22.42
CA PRO A 481 -14.27 -38.82 -20.96
C PRO A 481 -14.83 -40.18 -20.54
N VAL A 482 -14.00 -40.98 -19.87
CA VAL A 482 -14.33 -42.38 -19.48
C VAL A 482 -15.26 -42.43 -18.27
N ASP A 483 -15.52 -41.29 -17.61
CA ASP A 483 -16.48 -41.18 -16.50
C ASP A 483 -17.94 -41.28 -16.97
N ASP A 484 -18.21 -40.97 -18.24
CA ASP A 484 -19.51 -41.12 -18.89
C ASP A 484 -19.85 -42.60 -19.11
N ASP A 485 -20.96 -43.06 -18.51
CA ASP A 485 -21.40 -44.46 -18.59
C ASP A 485 -21.63 -44.94 -20.03
N ALA A 486 -22.00 -44.04 -20.95
CA ALA A 486 -22.12 -44.37 -22.36
C ALA A 486 -20.75 -44.71 -22.99
N VAL A 487 -19.68 -44.00 -22.61
CA VAL A 487 -18.31 -44.30 -23.07
C VAL A 487 -17.82 -45.61 -22.44
N LYS A 488 -18.09 -45.85 -21.15
CA LYS A 488 -17.76 -47.12 -20.49
C LYS A 488 -18.41 -48.29 -21.20
N GLU A 489 -19.67 -48.15 -21.63
CA GLU A 489 -20.37 -49.19 -22.36
C GLU A 489 -19.76 -49.44 -23.75
N LEU A 490 -19.41 -48.40 -24.50
CA LEU A 490 -18.73 -48.51 -25.80
C LEU A 490 -17.37 -49.20 -25.66
N MET A 491 -16.57 -48.81 -24.66
CA MET A 491 -15.26 -49.40 -24.41
C MET A 491 -15.37 -50.84 -23.89
N TYR A 492 -16.40 -51.15 -23.09
CA TYR A 492 -16.66 -52.51 -22.62
C TYR A 492 -17.01 -53.44 -23.79
N ASN A 493 -17.85 -52.98 -24.72
CA ASN A 493 -18.16 -53.72 -25.94
C ASN A 493 -16.91 -53.90 -26.83
N LEU A 494 -16.07 -52.87 -26.94
CA LEU A 494 -14.79 -52.97 -27.65
C LEU A 494 -13.86 -54.02 -27.02
N ALA A 495 -13.80 -54.08 -25.69
CA ALA A 495 -13.00 -55.08 -24.98
C ALA A 495 -13.52 -56.51 -25.22
N LEU A 496 -14.85 -56.71 -25.27
CA LEU A 496 -15.46 -57.98 -25.67
C LEU A 496 -15.10 -58.35 -27.11
N ASP A 497 -15.01 -57.38 -28.02
CA ASP A 497 -14.58 -57.63 -29.41
C ASP A 497 -13.13 -58.10 -29.47
N PHE A 498 -12.24 -57.53 -28.63
CA PHE A 498 -10.87 -58.01 -28.47
C PHE A 498 -10.81 -59.42 -27.86
N GLU A 499 -11.66 -59.75 -26.88
CA GLU A 499 -11.77 -61.12 -26.33
C GLU A 499 -12.20 -62.12 -27.41
N ARG A 500 -13.21 -61.80 -28.22
CA ARG A 500 -13.69 -62.67 -29.31
C ARG A 500 -12.61 -62.97 -30.35
N LYS A 501 -11.71 -62.02 -30.59
CA LYS A 501 -10.54 -62.19 -31.47
C LYS A 501 -9.31 -62.81 -30.77
N ARG A 502 -9.45 -63.31 -29.54
CA ARG A 502 -8.38 -63.88 -28.70
C ARG A 502 -7.22 -62.93 -28.39
N MET A 503 -7.46 -61.61 -28.44
CA MET A 503 -6.48 -60.57 -28.13
C MET A 503 -6.56 -60.18 -26.65
N PHE A 504 -6.30 -61.14 -25.76
CA PHE A 504 -6.58 -61.02 -24.32
C PHE A 504 -5.80 -59.89 -23.61
N ASN A 505 -4.56 -59.62 -24.03
CA ASN A 505 -3.76 -58.52 -23.48
C ASN A 505 -4.35 -57.14 -23.83
N LYS A 506 -4.90 -56.99 -25.04
CA LYS A 506 -5.56 -55.75 -25.47
C LYS A 506 -6.92 -55.58 -24.78
N ALA A 507 -7.69 -56.67 -24.67
CA ALA A 507 -8.94 -56.66 -23.91
C ALA A 507 -8.72 -56.25 -22.44
N ALA A 508 -7.69 -56.80 -21.78
CA ALA A 508 -7.31 -56.41 -20.43
C ALA A 508 -6.93 -54.93 -20.34
N ALA A 509 -6.18 -54.38 -21.30
CA ALA A 509 -5.81 -52.96 -21.33
C ALA A 509 -7.03 -52.03 -21.48
N VAL A 510 -8.02 -52.40 -22.29
CA VAL A 510 -9.28 -51.63 -22.41
C VAL A 510 -10.07 -51.69 -21.09
N TYR A 511 -10.19 -52.86 -20.45
CA TYR A 511 -10.86 -52.99 -19.16
C TYR A 511 -10.16 -52.25 -18.02
N GLU A 512 -8.82 -52.27 -17.99
CA GLU A 512 -8.04 -51.50 -17.01
C GLU A 512 -8.21 -49.99 -17.21
N HIS A 513 -8.36 -49.54 -18.46
CA HIS A 513 -8.64 -48.14 -18.75
C HIS A 513 -10.02 -47.71 -18.23
N ILE A 514 -11.04 -48.55 -18.39
CA ILE A 514 -12.38 -48.32 -17.81
C ILE A 514 -12.30 -48.32 -16.28
N LEU A 515 -11.54 -49.24 -15.68
CA LEU A 515 -11.41 -49.39 -14.23
C LEU A 515 -10.80 -48.16 -13.54
N LYS A 516 -9.95 -47.38 -14.25
CA LYS A 516 -9.40 -46.12 -13.73
C LYS A 516 -10.48 -45.06 -13.45
N ALA A 517 -11.59 -45.08 -14.20
CA ALA A 517 -12.73 -44.17 -14.04
C ALA A 517 -13.79 -44.70 -13.04
N GLY A 518 -13.54 -45.87 -12.43
CA GLY A 518 -14.44 -46.49 -11.46
C GLY A 518 -14.81 -47.93 -11.83
N ASN A 519 -15.53 -48.60 -10.92
CA ASN A 519 -15.96 -49.97 -11.14
C ASN A 519 -17.14 -50.00 -12.13
N PHE A 520 -17.07 -50.83 -13.16
CA PHE A 520 -18.13 -50.96 -14.18
C PHE A 520 -18.36 -52.43 -14.54
N LYS A 521 -19.60 -52.91 -14.43
CA LYS A 521 -19.99 -54.31 -14.71
C LYS A 521 -19.04 -55.33 -14.02
N ASP A 522 -18.59 -56.36 -14.74
CA ASP A 522 -17.77 -57.49 -14.26
C ASP A 522 -16.27 -57.36 -14.60
N ILE A 523 -15.79 -56.14 -14.92
CA ILE A 523 -14.43 -55.92 -15.45
C ILE A 523 -13.31 -56.42 -14.52
N LYS A 524 -13.46 -56.30 -13.19
CA LYS A 524 -12.44 -56.77 -12.22
C LYS A 524 -12.23 -58.29 -12.29
N GLU A 525 -13.32 -59.03 -12.45
CA GLU A 525 -13.26 -60.49 -12.56
C GLU A 525 -12.73 -60.92 -13.92
N ARG A 526 -13.12 -60.22 -15.00
CA ARG A 526 -12.62 -60.44 -16.36
C ARG A 526 -11.12 -60.17 -16.49
N ILE A 527 -10.62 -59.06 -15.96
CA ILE A 527 -9.17 -58.76 -15.97
C ILE A 527 -8.40 -59.89 -15.29
N LYS A 528 -8.88 -60.39 -14.14
CA LYS A 528 -8.26 -61.52 -13.43
C LYS A 528 -8.23 -62.79 -14.28
N LYS A 529 -9.34 -63.14 -14.94
CA LYS A 529 -9.43 -64.32 -15.82
C LYS A 529 -8.54 -64.18 -17.06
N LEU A 530 -8.50 -63.00 -17.68
CA LEU A 530 -7.71 -62.71 -18.88
C LEU A 530 -6.20 -62.73 -18.61
N LYS A 531 -5.75 -62.27 -17.43
CA LYS A 531 -4.35 -62.36 -17.01
C LYS A 531 -3.91 -63.83 -16.83
N VAL A 532 -4.73 -64.64 -16.14
CA VAL A 532 -4.46 -66.08 -15.97
C VAL A 532 -4.49 -66.83 -17.31
N ALA A 533 -5.44 -66.51 -18.20
CA ALA A 533 -5.53 -67.13 -19.53
C ALA A 533 -4.37 -66.73 -20.47
N GLY A 534 -3.80 -65.53 -20.30
CA GLY A 534 -2.60 -65.09 -21.00
C GLY A 534 -1.32 -65.79 -20.53
N GLU A 535 -1.22 -66.08 -19.24
CA GLU A 535 -0.08 -66.80 -18.63
C GLU A 535 -0.10 -68.31 -18.94
N THR A 536 -1.28 -68.91 -19.09
CA THR A 536 -1.43 -70.38 -19.26
C THR A 536 -1.17 -70.88 -20.70
N MET A 537 -1.03 -69.99 -21.68
CA MET A 537 -0.76 -70.37 -23.09
C MET A 537 0.72 -70.32 -23.50
N ILE A 538 1.64 -69.95 -22.61
CA ILE A 538 3.09 -69.93 -22.87
C ILE A 538 3.78 -71.24 -22.44
N PHE A 539 3.18 -72.03 -21.54
CA PHE A 539 3.77 -73.27 -21.02
C PHE A 539 2.94 -74.51 -21.41
N GLY A 540 3.34 -75.19 -22.48
CA GLY A 540 2.98 -76.60 -22.73
C GLY A 540 3.76 -77.50 -21.76
N GLY A 541 3.05 -78.38 -21.04
CA GLY A 541 3.58 -79.03 -19.83
C GLY A 541 4.47 -80.26 -19.98
N GLY A 542 4.98 -80.73 -18.83
CA GLY A 542 5.32 -82.14 -18.60
C GLY A 542 6.60 -82.48 -17.83
N VAL A 543 6.47 -82.64 -16.50
CA VAL A 543 7.10 -83.66 -15.62
C VAL A 543 8.62 -83.65 -15.32
N GLY A 544 8.96 -83.64 -14.02
CA GLY A 544 9.93 -84.59 -13.45
C GLY A 544 11.23 -84.05 -12.82
N ALA A 545 11.28 -84.07 -11.49
CA ALA A 545 12.42 -84.16 -10.55
C ALA A 545 13.88 -84.09 -11.06
N THR A 546 14.72 -83.25 -10.43
CA THR A 546 15.88 -83.63 -9.58
C THR A 546 16.78 -82.42 -9.22
N LYS A 547 17.61 -82.63 -8.18
CA LYS A 547 18.51 -81.72 -7.46
C LYS A 547 19.74 -81.22 -8.23
N LYS A 548 20.22 -80.05 -7.77
CA LYS A 548 21.60 -79.60 -7.51
C LYS A 548 22.49 -79.00 -8.63
N ASP A 549 22.96 -77.80 -8.26
CA ASP A 549 24.27 -77.16 -8.43
C ASP A 549 24.83 -76.75 -9.81
N ALA A 550 25.18 -75.46 -9.83
CA ALA A 550 26.29 -74.79 -10.52
C ALA A 550 26.20 -74.45 -12.03
N THR A 551 25.82 -73.18 -12.25
CA THR A 551 26.52 -72.14 -13.03
C THR A 551 26.82 -72.38 -14.52
N VAL A 552 26.18 -71.59 -15.39
CA VAL A 552 26.74 -70.42 -16.11
C VAL A 552 25.78 -70.00 -17.25
N LEU A 553 25.29 -68.75 -17.15
CA LEU A 553 24.87 -67.78 -18.17
C LEU A 553 24.19 -68.23 -19.49
N MET A 554 22.94 -67.81 -19.70
CA MET A 554 22.55 -66.60 -20.48
C MET A 554 21.00 -66.54 -20.51
N GLU A 555 20.35 -65.51 -19.95
CA GLU A 555 19.99 -64.19 -20.53
C GLU A 555 18.84 -64.20 -21.55
N GLY A 556 17.80 -63.39 -21.29
CA GLY A 556 16.88 -62.92 -22.33
C GLY A 556 15.42 -62.65 -21.93
N SER A 557 15.13 -61.52 -21.26
CA SER A 557 14.08 -60.52 -21.59
C SER A 557 13.59 -59.74 -20.36
N THR A 558 14.14 -58.54 -20.17
CA THR A 558 13.68 -57.55 -19.18
C THR A 558 13.64 -56.18 -19.85
N THR A 559 12.45 -55.65 -20.14
CA THR A 559 12.31 -54.25 -20.57
C THR A 559 12.58 -53.33 -19.38
N THR A 560 13.68 -52.60 -19.43
CA THR A 560 14.08 -51.60 -18.43
C THR A 560 13.16 -50.37 -18.55
N PRO A 561 12.62 -49.83 -17.45
CA PRO A 561 11.82 -48.59 -17.47
C PRO A 561 12.67 -47.42 -17.95
N THR A 562 12.12 -46.54 -18.80
CA THR A 562 12.84 -45.39 -19.37
C THR A 562 12.16 -44.05 -19.03
N LEU A 563 12.96 -42.98 -18.94
CA LEU A 563 12.52 -41.58 -18.90
C LEU A 563 13.20 -40.83 -20.04
N GLY A 564 12.43 -40.45 -21.07
CA GLY A 564 12.99 -39.96 -22.32
C GLY A 564 13.91 -41.02 -22.96
N ARG A 565 15.18 -40.67 -23.19
CA ARG A 565 16.18 -41.62 -23.73
C ARG A 565 16.90 -42.45 -22.67
N TYR A 566 16.71 -42.16 -21.39
CA TYR A 566 17.53 -42.73 -20.33
C TYR A 566 16.88 -43.97 -19.71
N GLU A 567 17.66 -45.02 -19.52
CA GLU A 567 17.23 -46.24 -18.83
C GLU A 567 17.32 -46.04 -17.32
N VAL A 568 16.20 -46.16 -16.62
CA VAL A 568 16.12 -46.01 -15.16
C VAL A 568 16.57 -47.31 -14.50
N GLN A 569 17.60 -47.22 -13.66
CA GLN A 569 18.17 -48.38 -12.96
C GLN A 569 17.65 -48.53 -11.54
N LYS A 570 17.65 -47.44 -10.75
CA LYS A 570 17.16 -47.43 -9.35
C LYS A 570 16.81 -46.02 -8.89
N GLU A 571 15.99 -45.91 -7.85
CA GLU A 571 15.76 -44.64 -7.12
C GLU A 571 16.99 -44.30 -6.25
N LEU A 572 17.46 -43.05 -6.31
CA LEU A 572 18.54 -42.51 -5.48
C LEU A 572 18.01 -41.78 -4.25
N GLY A 573 16.84 -41.15 -4.36
CA GLY A 573 16.19 -40.48 -3.24
C GLY A 573 14.90 -39.76 -3.62
N ARG A 574 14.08 -39.44 -2.62
CA ARG A 574 12.80 -38.74 -2.77
C ARG A 574 12.82 -37.45 -1.94
N GLY A 575 12.59 -36.32 -2.60
CA GLY A 575 12.51 -35.00 -1.96
C GLY A 575 11.11 -34.40 -2.03
N ALA A 576 10.94 -33.22 -1.44
CA ALA A 576 9.67 -32.47 -1.40
C ALA A 576 9.11 -32.09 -2.78
N MET A 577 9.93 -32.13 -3.83
CA MET A 577 9.57 -31.62 -5.17
C MET A 577 9.69 -32.69 -6.27
N GLY A 578 10.05 -33.93 -5.94
CA GLY A 578 10.34 -34.93 -6.95
C GLY A 578 11.13 -36.15 -6.49
N ILE A 579 11.30 -37.11 -7.40
CA ILE A 579 12.12 -38.32 -7.19
C ILE A 579 13.38 -38.20 -8.05
N VAL A 580 14.53 -38.58 -7.49
CA VAL A 580 15.81 -38.64 -8.22
C VAL A 580 16.15 -40.09 -8.49
N TYR A 581 16.41 -40.43 -9.75
CA TYR A 581 16.76 -41.78 -10.20
C TYR A 581 18.20 -41.85 -10.69
N LEU A 582 18.84 -43.00 -10.54
CA LEU A 582 20.02 -43.39 -11.28
C LEU A 582 19.57 -43.84 -12.66
N GLY A 583 20.03 -43.13 -13.68
CA GLY A 583 19.78 -43.45 -15.08
C GLY A 583 21.06 -43.80 -15.83
N LYS A 584 20.88 -44.42 -17.00
CA LYS A 584 21.96 -44.68 -17.96
C LYS A 584 21.58 -44.11 -19.31
N ASP A 585 22.44 -43.28 -19.90
CA ASP A 585 22.32 -42.89 -21.30
C ASP A 585 22.80 -44.06 -22.18
N PRO A 586 21.92 -44.72 -22.94
CA PRO A 586 22.29 -45.89 -23.73
C PRO A 586 23.16 -45.53 -24.94
N LYS A 587 23.14 -44.27 -25.42
CA LYS A 587 23.91 -43.86 -26.61
C LYS A 587 25.40 -43.69 -26.33
N ILE A 588 25.73 -43.22 -25.13
CA ILE A 588 27.11 -42.92 -24.72
C ILE A 588 27.56 -43.72 -23.50
N ASN A 589 26.74 -44.67 -23.04
CA ASN A 589 27.01 -45.55 -21.90
C ASN A 589 27.39 -44.79 -20.61
N ARG A 590 26.72 -43.66 -20.34
CA ARG A 590 27.02 -42.77 -19.21
C ARG A 590 25.96 -42.91 -18.11
N LEU A 591 26.40 -43.00 -16.86
CA LEU A 591 25.49 -42.90 -15.71
C LEU A 591 25.14 -41.44 -15.42
N VAL A 592 23.86 -41.19 -15.14
CA VAL A 592 23.30 -39.85 -14.88
C VAL A 592 22.37 -39.90 -13.68
N ALA A 593 22.20 -38.77 -13.00
CA ALA A 593 21.09 -38.57 -12.08
C ALA A 593 19.91 -37.93 -12.83
N ILE A 594 18.69 -38.45 -12.65
CA ILE A 594 17.49 -37.96 -13.33
C ILE A 594 16.50 -37.50 -12.27
N LYS A 595 16.29 -36.19 -12.17
CA LYS A 595 15.30 -35.61 -11.25
C LYS A 595 13.98 -35.44 -11.98
N THR A 596 12.91 -36.04 -11.45
CA THR A 596 11.56 -35.94 -12.00
C THR A 596 10.69 -35.01 -11.20
N ILE A 597 9.83 -34.26 -11.88
CA ILE A 597 8.94 -33.26 -11.29
C ILE A 597 7.54 -33.50 -11.85
N ARG A 598 6.57 -33.67 -10.95
CA ARG A 598 5.15 -33.88 -11.27
C ARG A 598 4.39 -32.58 -11.07
N PHE A 599 3.43 -32.29 -11.95
CA PHE A 599 2.65 -31.06 -11.88
C PHE A 599 1.22 -31.30 -11.37
N ASP A 600 1.00 -32.40 -10.66
CA ASP A 600 -0.32 -32.90 -10.24
C ASP A 600 -1.08 -31.90 -9.33
N GLU A 601 -0.37 -31.02 -8.63
CA GLU A 601 -0.91 -30.01 -7.70
C GLU A 601 -1.10 -28.62 -8.34
N VAL A 602 -0.74 -28.45 -9.62
CA VAL A 602 -0.85 -27.18 -10.34
C VAL A 602 -2.20 -27.11 -11.04
N GLU A 603 -2.96 -26.03 -10.82
CA GLU A 603 -4.22 -25.81 -11.51
C GLU A 603 -4.04 -25.90 -13.03
N GLN A 604 -4.97 -26.56 -13.71
CA GLN A 604 -4.91 -26.82 -15.15
C GLN A 604 -4.79 -25.54 -15.99
N SER A 605 -5.32 -24.42 -15.47
CA SER A 605 -5.22 -23.07 -16.04
C SER A 605 -3.79 -22.50 -16.03
N GLN A 606 -2.95 -22.91 -15.07
CA GLN A 606 -1.59 -22.39 -14.84
C GLN A 606 -0.51 -23.38 -15.30
N LEU A 607 -0.87 -24.66 -15.50
CA LEU A 607 0.02 -25.76 -15.86
C LEU A 607 0.96 -25.44 -17.04
N ALA A 608 0.43 -24.87 -18.12
CA ALA A 608 1.22 -24.56 -19.31
C ALA A 608 2.26 -23.45 -19.08
N GLU A 609 1.93 -22.45 -18.26
CA GLU A 609 2.85 -21.36 -17.91
C GLU A 609 3.95 -21.86 -16.96
N THR A 610 3.57 -22.68 -15.97
CA THR A 610 4.49 -23.33 -15.03
C THR A 610 5.48 -24.24 -15.76
N LYS A 611 5.01 -25.09 -16.69
CA LYS A 611 5.91 -25.92 -17.52
C LYS A 611 6.87 -25.08 -18.36
N LYS A 612 6.39 -23.99 -18.98
CA LYS A 612 7.23 -23.10 -19.80
C LYS A 612 8.32 -22.40 -18.99
N ARG A 613 7.99 -21.93 -17.78
CA ARG A 613 8.96 -21.33 -16.86
C ARG A 613 9.99 -22.37 -16.38
N PHE A 614 9.54 -23.59 -16.09
CA PHE A 614 10.39 -24.71 -15.68
C PHE A 614 11.49 -25.01 -16.70
N PHE A 615 11.11 -25.21 -17.97
CA PHE A 615 12.08 -25.51 -19.02
C PHE A 615 13.03 -24.34 -19.30
N ARG A 616 12.55 -23.09 -19.18
CA ARG A 616 13.41 -21.90 -19.32
C ARG A 616 14.47 -21.82 -18.21
N GLU A 617 14.12 -22.19 -16.98
CA GLU A 617 15.09 -22.21 -15.88
C GLU A 617 16.09 -23.38 -16.01
N ALA A 618 15.61 -24.55 -16.43
CA ALA A 618 16.49 -25.69 -16.74
C ALA A 618 17.45 -25.40 -17.90
N GLU A 619 16.98 -24.72 -18.96
CA GLU A 619 17.80 -24.28 -20.10
C GLU A 619 18.88 -23.29 -19.65
N ALA A 620 18.50 -22.29 -18.84
CA ALA A 620 19.45 -21.31 -18.32
C ALA A 620 20.55 -21.97 -17.45
N ALA A 621 20.16 -22.89 -16.56
CA ALA A 621 21.10 -23.64 -15.74
C ALA A 621 21.98 -24.61 -16.56
N GLY A 622 21.46 -25.19 -17.65
CA GLY A 622 22.21 -26.07 -18.55
C GLY A 622 23.34 -25.40 -19.33
N THR A 623 23.35 -24.07 -19.41
CA THR A 623 24.48 -23.33 -20.00
C THR A 623 25.68 -23.15 -19.05
N LEU A 624 25.51 -23.51 -17.77
CA LEU A 624 26.56 -23.36 -16.77
C LEU A 624 27.55 -24.52 -16.82
N SER A 625 28.83 -24.20 -16.87
CA SER A 625 29.93 -25.16 -16.80
C SER A 625 30.98 -24.60 -15.85
N HIS A 626 31.02 -25.15 -14.65
CA HIS A 626 31.91 -24.72 -13.57
C HIS A 626 32.20 -25.91 -12.65
N PRO A 627 33.42 -26.09 -12.13
CA PRO A 627 33.74 -27.21 -11.22
C PRO A 627 32.78 -27.28 -10.03
N ASN A 628 32.39 -26.13 -9.47
CA ASN A 628 31.48 -26.04 -8.31
C ASN A 628 29.98 -26.01 -8.64
N ILE A 629 29.56 -26.25 -9.89
CA ILE A 629 28.15 -26.33 -10.28
C ILE A 629 27.89 -27.70 -10.91
N VAL A 630 26.77 -28.33 -10.57
CA VAL A 630 26.36 -29.59 -11.21
C VAL A 630 26.08 -29.38 -12.70
N THR A 631 26.60 -30.26 -13.54
CA THR A 631 26.37 -30.17 -14.98
C THR A 631 25.00 -30.75 -15.33
N ILE A 632 24.15 -29.98 -16.01
CA ILE A 632 22.89 -30.48 -16.58
C ILE A 632 23.16 -30.95 -18.02
N TYR A 633 22.78 -32.18 -18.32
CA TYR A 633 22.99 -32.79 -19.65
C TYR A 633 21.77 -32.70 -20.55
N ASP A 634 20.57 -32.78 -19.96
CA ASP A 634 19.32 -32.80 -20.72
C ASP A 634 18.14 -32.39 -19.83
N ALA A 635 17.10 -31.84 -20.44
CA ALA A 635 15.82 -31.58 -19.78
C ALA A 635 14.69 -31.84 -20.77
N GLY A 636 13.68 -32.60 -20.35
CA GLY A 636 12.61 -33.01 -21.24
C GLY A 636 11.30 -33.32 -20.51
N GLU A 637 10.30 -33.70 -21.30
CA GLU A 637 8.99 -34.13 -20.83
C GLU A 637 8.75 -35.55 -21.31
N ASP A 638 8.23 -36.42 -20.44
CA ASP A 638 7.79 -37.77 -20.77
C ASP A 638 6.45 -38.04 -20.09
N TYR A 639 5.39 -38.20 -20.89
CA TYR A 639 3.99 -38.22 -20.46
C TYR A 639 3.61 -37.00 -19.58
N ASP A 640 3.30 -37.22 -18.30
CA ASP A 640 2.86 -36.19 -17.35
C ASP A 640 3.99 -35.71 -16.41
N VAL A 641 5.24 -36.10 -16.69
CA VAL A 641 6.39 -35.85 -15.84
C VAL A 641 7.47 -35.08 -16.61
N ALA A 642 7.94 -33.97 -16.05
CA ALA A 642 9.15 -33.33 -16.54
C ALA A 642 10.38 -33.92 -15.85
N TYR A 643 11.50 -34.04 -16.57
CA TYR A 643 12.74 -34.55 -16.04
C TYR A 643 13.94 -33.66 -16.39
N VAL A 644 14.95 -33.68 -15.52
CA VAL A 644 16.25 -33.07 -15.74
C VAL A 644 17.33 -34.13 -15.49
N ALA A 645 18.08 -34.47 -16.52
CA ALA A 645 19.22 -35.37 -16.44
C ALA A 645 20.50 -34.56 -16.18
N MET A 646 21.21 -34.92 -15.13
CA MET A 646 22.39 -34.20 -14.63
C MET A 646 23.53 -35.16 -14.27
N GLU A 647 24.70 -34.59 -14.02
CA GLU A 647 25.87 -35.29 -13.50
C GLU A 647 25.51 -36.12 -12.25
N LEU A 648 25.89 -37.40 -12.24
CA LEU A 648 25.72 -38.25 -11.07
C LEU A 648 26.80 -37.88 -10.03
N LEU A 649 26.38 -37.34 -8.89
CA LEU A 649 27.28 -36.98 -7.80
C LEU A 649 27.31 -38.09 -6.74
N GLU A 650 28.51 -38.57 -6.43
CA GLU A 650 28.73 -39.49 -5.32
C GLU A 650 29.22 -38.72 -4.10
N GLY A 651 28.34 -38.43 -3.15
CA GLY A 651 28.64 -37.61 -2.00
C GLY A 651 27.47 -37.50 -1.02
N LYS A 652 27.60 -36.59 -0.06
CA LYS A 652 26.51 -36.20 0.84
C LYS A 652 26.22 -34.70 0.69
N ASP A 653 24.98 -34.31 0.85
CA ASP A 653 24.65 -32.89 0.99
C ASP A 653 25.04 -32.37 2.39
N LEU A 654 25.11 -31.05 2.55
CA LEU A 654 25.60 -30.45 3.79
C LEU A 654 24.60 -30.55 4.95
N SER A 655 23.36 -31.00 4.75
CA SER A 655 22.34 -31.03 5.82
C SER A 655 22.75 -31.98 6.96
N ASP A 656 23.38 -33.10 6.63
CA ASP A 656 23.85 -34.13 7.58
C ASP A 656 25.02 -33.65 8.46
N ILE A 657 25.74 -32.61 8.03
CA ILE A 657 26.95 -32.07 8.67
C ILE A 657 26.79 -30.63 9.14
N SER A 658 25.54 -30.13 9.13
CA SER A 658 25.16 -28.81 9.67
C SER A 658 24.62 -28.89 11.11
N SER A 659 24.62 -30.07 11.73
CA SER A 659 24.12 -30.29 13.09
C SER A 659 25.19 -29.98 14.15
N LYS A 660 24.75 -29.66 15.37
CA LYS A 660 25.65 -29.43 16.52
C LYS A 660 26.59 -30.61 16.81
N GLU A 661 26.17 -31.83 16.46
CA GLU A 661 26.89 -33.07 16.76
C GLU A 661 27.99 -33.36 15.72
N ASN A 662 27.93 -32.75 14.52
CA ASN A 662 28.82 -33.03 13.39
C ASN A 662 29.48 -31.75 12.83
N LYS A 663 30.09 -30.92 13.69
CA LYS A 663 30.76 -29.69 13.24
C LYS A 663 32.02 -29.97 12.42
N LEU A 664 32.16 -29.27 11.30
CA LEU A 664 33.37 -29.32 10.47
C LEU A 664 34.48 -28.43 11.05
N PRO A 665 35.76 -28.75 10.83
CA PRO A 665 36.86 -27.84 11.12
C PRO A 665 36.67 -26.50 10.42
N LEU A 666 37.03 -25.40 11.08
CA LEU A 666 36.85 -24.03 10.55
C LEU A 666 37.41 -23.86 9.12
N LYS A 667 38.63 -24.35 8.88
CA LYS A 667 39.28 -24.28 7.56
C LYS A 667 38.48 -25.01 6.47
N GLU A 668 37.82 -26.09 6.84
CA GLU A 668 36.97 -26.85 5.92
C GLU A 668 35.67 -26.09 5.62
N VAL A 669 35.05 -25.47 6.62
CA VAL A 669 33.90 -24.58 6.41
C VAL A 669 34.26 -23.45 5.47
N LEU A 670 35.38 -22.76 5.70
CA LEU A 670 35.85 -21.66 4.85
C LEU A 670 36.12 -22.12 3.41
N ARG A 671 36.72 -23.30 3.22
CA ARG A 671 36.92 -23.91 1.89
C ARG A 671 35.59 -24.17 1.18
N ILE A 672 34.59 -24.67 1.90
CA ILE A 672 33.24 -24.92 1.37
C ILE A 672 32.60 -23.60 0.93
N ILE A 673 32.56 -22.60 1.81
CA ILE A 673 31.94 -21.30 1.50
C ILE A 673 32.63 -20.62 0.33
N SER A 674 33.98 -20.66 0.26
CA SER A 674 34.72 -20.14 -0.88
C SER A 674 34.36 -20.83 -2.19
N SER A 675 34.22 -22.16 -2.18
CA SER A 675 33.86 -22.94 -3.38
C SER A 675 32.44 -22.62 -3.86
N VAL A 676 31.50 -22.43 -2.93
CA VAL A 676 30.13 -22.04 -3.26
C VAL A 676 30.07 -20.59 -3.78
N ALA A 677 30.80 -19.66 -3.14
CA ALA A 677 30.88 -18.27 -3.59
C ALA A 677 31.46 -18.12 -4.99
N ASP A 678 32.48 -18.92 -5.36
CA ASP A 678 33.06 -18.94 -6.70
C ASP A 678 32.07 -19.48 -7.76
N GLY A 679 31.35 -20.56 -7.43
CA GLY A 679 30.27 -21.07 -8.27
C GLY A 679 29.13 -20.05 -8.48
N LEU A 680 28.72 -19.35 -7.42
CA LEU A 680 27.71 -18.30 -7.50
C LEU A 680 28.17 -17.10 -8.34
N ASP A 681 29.42 -16.65 -8.18
CA ASP A 681 30.02 -15.57 -8.99
C ASP A 681 29.96 -15.91 -10.48
N TYR A 682 30.32 -17.15 -10.85
CA TYR A 682 30.24 -17.63 -12.22
C TYR A 682 28.79 -17.60 -12.73
N ALA A 683 27.84 -18.17 -11.99
CA ALA A 683 26.43 -18.19 -12.40
C ALA A 683 25.85 -16.78 -12.58
N HIS A 684 26.13 -15.87 -11.63
CA HIS A 684 25.67 -14.48 -11.68
C HIS A 684 26.24 -13.74 -12.89
N SER A 685 27.50 -14.01 -13.27
CA SER A 685 28.13 -13.44 -14.47
C SER A 685 27.42 -13.86 -15.78
N LYS A 686 26.71 -14.99 -15.75
CA LYS A 686 25.88 -15.50 -16.87
C LYS A 686 24.40 -15.11 -16.74
N GLY A 687 24.06 -14.27 -15.75
CA GLY A 687 22.68 -13.82 -15.51
C GLY A 687 21.77 -14.86 -14.87
N VAL A 688 22.34 -15.95 -14.32
CA VAL A 688 21.59 -17.00 -13.62
C VAL A 688 21.70 -16.79 -12.11
N VAL A 689 20.56 -16.71 -11.42
CA VAL A 689 20.48 -16.55 -9.96
C VAL A 689 19.88 -17.82 -9.36
N HIS A 690 20.50 -18.38 -8.33
CA HIS A 690 20.14 -19.68 -7.76
C HIS A 690 18.81 -19.65 -6.99
N ARG A 691 18.63 -18.64 -6.12
CA ARG A 691 17.43 -18.30 -5.35
C ARG A 691 17.02 -19.27 -4.23
N ASP A 692 17.64 -20.44 -4.14
CA ASP A 692 17.37 -21.44 -3.08
C ASP A 692 18.67 -22.05 -2.51
N ILE A 693 19.64 -21.22 -2.12
CA ILE A 693 20.88 -21.70 -1.50
C ILE A 693 20.60 -22.15 -0.06
N LYS A 694 20.90 -23.42 0.23
CA LYS A 694 20.71 -24.09 1.53
C LYS A 694 21.59 -25.36 1.59
N PRO A 695 21.81 -25.95 2.78
CA PRO A 695 22.69 -27.12 2.93
C PRO A 695 22.32 -28.31 2.03
N ALA A 696 21.01 -28.57 1.86
CA ALA A 696 20.50 -29.65 1.01
C ALA A 696 20.83 -29.51 -0.50
N ASN A 697 21.19 -28.29 -0.94
CA ASN A 697 21.51 -27.98 -2.34
C ASN A 697 23.03 -27.79 -2.57
N ILE A 698 23.85 -28.17 -1.58
CA ILE A 698 25.31 -28.12 -1.67
C ILE A 698 25.83 -29.52 -1.34
N MET A 699 26.55 -30.14 -2.27
CA MET A 699 27.08 -31.49 -2.11
C MET A 699 28.58 -31.48 -1.92
N LEU A 700 29.05 -32.22 -0.91
CA LEU A 700 30.44 -32.62 -0.74
C LEU A 700 30.63 -34.00 -1.36
N ILE A 701 31.30 -34.05 -2.50
CA ILE A 701 31.55 -35.32 -3.22
C ILE A 701 32.75 -36.06 -2.62
N LYS A 702 32.82 -37.37 -2.82
CA LYS A 702 33.87 -38.23 -2.25
C LYS A 702 35.31 -37.79 -2.58
N SER A 703 35.52 -37.09 -3.71
CA SER A 703 36.82 -36.52 -4.08
C SER A 703 37.20 -35.26 -3.29
N GLY A 704 36.30 -34.73 -2.46
CA GLY A 704 36.50 -33.51 -1.68
C GLY A 704 36.02 -32.22 -2.36
N GLU A 705 35.57 -32.29 -3.61
CA GLU A 705 35.02 -31.12 -4.30
C GLU A 705 33.62 -30.76 -3.79
N ILE A 706 33.25 -29.48 -3.96
CA ILE A 706 31.94 -28.96 -3.59
C ILE A 706 31.16 -28.63 -4.85
N LYS A 707 29.93 -29.13 -4.96
CA LYS A 707 29.04 -28.85 -6.09
C LYS A 707 27.69 -28.29 -5.63
N ILE A 708 27.28 -27.20 -6.24
CA ILE A 708 25.96 -26.58 -6.08
C ILE A 708 24.99 -27.32 -7.01
N THR A 709 23.87 -27.78 -6.45
CA THR A 709 22.79 -28.47 -7.16
C THR A 709 21.51 -27.64 -7.14
N ASP A 710 20.53 -28.00 -7.96
CA ASP A 710 19.16 -27.45 -7.86
C ASP A 710 19.00 -25.93 -8.09
N PHE A 711 19.64 -25.41 -9.15
CA PHE A 711 19.48 -24.03 -9.61
C PHE A 711 18.03 -23.69 -9.96
N GLY A 712 17.29 -23.06 -9.03
CA GLY A 712 16.07 -22.28 -9.27
C GLY A 712 14.81 -23.02 -9.75
N ILE A 713 14.94 -24.19 -10.38
CA ILE A 713 13.90 -24.98 -11.04
C ILE A 713 12.65 -25.21 -10.16
N ALA A 714 12.85 -25.21 -8.84
CA ALA A 714 11.84 -25.36 -7.80
C ALA A 714 10.79 -24.23 -7.74
N ARG A 715 11.18 -22.96 -7.94
CA ARG A 715 10.31 -21.83 -7.55
C ARG A 715 9.20 -21.51 -8.55
N VAL A 716 9.26 -22.13 -9.72
CA VAL A 716 8.23 -22.03 -10.75
C VAL A 716 6.89 -22.58 -10.26
N MET A 717 6.89 -23.58 -9.36
CA MET A 717 5.68 -24.14 -8.76
C MET A 717 5.13 -23.31 -7.59
N ALA A 718 5.99 -22.60 -6.85
CA ALA A 718 5.59 -21.88 -5.64
C ALA A 718 4.86 -20.54 -5.91
N THR A 719 4.82 -20.07 -7.17
CA THR A 719 4.15 -18.79 -7.51
C THR A 719 2.62 -18.92 -7.55
N SER A 720 2.10 -20.14 -7.63
CA SER A 720 0.66 -20.44 -7.72
C SER A 720 -0.03 -20.58 -6.35
N SER A 721 0.72 -20.73 -5.26
CA SER A 721 0.19 -21.14 -3.95
C SER A 721 0.03 -20.00 -2.93
N THR A 722 0.12 -18.72 -3.34
CA THR A 722 -0.11 -17.59 -2.42
C THR A 722 -1.55 -17.51 -1.90
N GLN A 723 -2.50 -18.29 -2.45
CA GLN A 723 -3.87 -18.36 -1.96
C GLN A 723 -4.10 -19.34 -0.79
N THR A 724 -3.16 -20.23 -0.46
CA THR A 724 -3.34 -21.25 0.59
C THR A 724 -2.39 -21.10 1.79
N GLY A 725 -1.51 -20.09 1.82
CA GLY A 725 -0.59 -19.86 2.95
C GLY A 725 0.48 -20.93 3.14
N LEU A 726 0.57 -21.91 2.22
CA LEU A 726 1.63 -22.92 2.20
C LEU A 726 2.84 -22.37 1.45
N VAL A 727 3.77 -21.80 2.21
CA VAL A 727 5.11 -21.46 1.71
C VAL A 727 5.82 -22.78 1.39
N LEU A 728 5.96 -23.10 0.11
CA LEU A 728 6.70 -24.28 -0.34
C LEU A 728 8.22 -24.01 -0.18
N GLY A 729 8.76 -24.30 0.99
CA GLY A 729 10.19 -24.20 1.29
C GLY A 729 10.47 -23.98 2.78
N THR A 730 11.73 -24.15 3.20
CA THR A 730 12.18 -23.77 4.55
C THR A 730 12.54 -22.28 4.53
N PRO A 731 11.70 -21.36 5.04
CA PRO A 731 11.92 -19.92 4.92
C PRO A 731 13.22 -19.42 5.55
N SER A 732 13.86 -20.24 6.40
CA SER A 732 15.07 -19.90 7.17
C SER A 732 16.26 -19.38 6.37
N TYR A 733 16.35 -19.67 5.06
CA TYR A 733 17.47 -19.25 4.20
C TYR A 733 17.11 -18.12 3.22
N MET A 734 15.87 -17.64 3.22
CA MET A 734 15.44 -16.60 2.30
C MET A 734 16.12 -15.27 2.63
N SER A 735 16.44 -14.49 1.60
CA SER A 735 16.91 -13.11 1.77
C SER A 735 15.76 -12.14 2.12
N PRO A 736 16.05 -10.98 2.72
CA PRO A 736 15.04 -9.96 3.03
C PRO A 736 14.21 -9.55 1.80
N GLU A 737 14.85 -9.41 0.65
CA GLU A 737 14.20 -9.08 -0.61
C GLU A 737 13.27 -10.19 -1.12
N GLN A 738 13.60 -11.46 -0.87
CA GLN A 738 12.70 -12.59 -1.18
C GLN A 738 11.47 -12.58 -0.29
N VAL A 739 11.64 -12.33 1.01
CA VAL A 739 10.52 -12.25 1.96
C VAL A 739 9.60 -11.06 1.67
N LEU A 740 10.18 -9.92 1.30
CA LEU A 740 9.44 -8.68 0.99
C LEU A 740 8.88 -8.64 -0.44
N GLY A 741 9.08 -9.69 -1.26
CA GLY A 741 8.64 -9.72 -2.66
C GLY A 741 9.30 -8.67 -3.56
N LYS A 742 10.50 -8.21 -3.21
CA LYS A 742 11.30 -7.25 -3.99
C LYS A 742 12.05 -7.97 -5.13
N LYS A 743 12.68 -7.20 -6.01
CA LYS A 743 13.50 -7.76 -7.09
C LYS A 743 14.68 -8.53 -6.51
N VAL A 744 14.82 -9.80 -6.91
CA VAL A 744 15.88 -10.73 -6.47
C VAL A 744 17.00 -10.75 -7.51
N ASP A 745 18.24 -10.54 -7.07
CA ASP A 745 19.46 -10.63 -7.89
C ASP A 745 20.52 -11.51 -7.19
N GLY A 746 21.75 -11.56 -7.73
CA GLY A 746 22.81 -12.42 -7.18
C GLY A 746 23.16 -12.15 -5.72
N ARG A 747 22.91 -10.95 -5.20
CA ARG A 747 23.19 -10.59 -3.80
C ARG A 747 22.25 -11.28 -2.82
N SER A 748 21.12 -11.80 -3.30
CA SER A 748 20.23 -12.65 -2.52
C SER A 748 20.87 -14.01 -2.24
N ASP A 749 21.57 -14.60 -3.22
CA ASP A 749 22.27 -15.87 -3.03
C ASP A 749 23.43 -15.74 -2.04
N LEU A 750 24.11 -14.58 -2.04
CA LEU A 750 25.19 -14.29 -1.08
C LEU A 750 24.65 -14.14 0.35
N PHE A 751 23.46 -13.58 0.53
CA PHE A 751 22.80 -13.56 1.83
C PHE A 751 22.45 -14.97 2.31
N SER A 752 21.86 -15.79 1.44
CA SER A 752 21.56 -17.20 1.75
C SER A 752 22.83 -17.99 2.08
N LEU A 753 23.93 -17.75 1.36
CA LEU A 753 25.24 -18.31 1.69
C LEU A 753 25.75 -17.84 3.06
N GLY A 754 25.49 -16.60 3.44
CA GLY A 754 25.73 -16.09 4.79
C GLY A 754 24.98 -16.86 5.87
N VAL A 755 23.71 -17.20 5.62
CA VAL A 755 22.91 -18.04 6.54
C VAL A 755 23.48 -19.46 6.64
N VAL A 756 23.87 -20.06 5.50
CA VAL A 756 24.55 -21.37 5.48
C VAL A 756 25.88 -21.33 6.23
N SER A 757 26.66 -20.26 6.05
CA SER A 757 27.94 -20.07 6.73
C SER A 757 27.75 -20.01 8.25
N PHE A 758 26.76 -19.24 8.71
CA PHE A 758 26.42 -19.17 10.12
C PHE A 758 26.06 -20.55 10.69
N GLU A 759 25.24 -21.31 9.96
CA GLU A 759 24.80 -22.64 10.39
C GLU A 759 25.94 -23.65 10.45
N LEU A 760 26.84 -23.68 9.46
CA LEU A 760 27.99 -24.59 9.47
C LEU A 760 28.98 -24.28 10.60
N LEU A 761 29.13 -23.00 10.96
CA LEU A 761 30.03 -22.57 12.04
C LEU A 761 29.45 -22.85 13.43
N THR A 762 28.15 -22.70 13.60
CA THR A 762 27.50 -22.70 14.93
C THR A 762 26.70 -23.97 15.22
N GLY A 763 26.20 -24.64 14.19
CA GLY A 763 25.16 -25.67 14.27
C GLY A 763 23.76 -25.11 14.55
N GLU A 764 23.55 -23.80 14.39
CA GLU A 764 22.32 -23.07 14.71
C GLU A 764 21.82 -22.24 13.53
N LYS A 765 20.51 -21.95 13.49
CA LYS A 765 19.95 -21.04 12.46
C LYS A 765 20.24 -19.58 12.80
N ALA A 766 20.66 -18.80 11.81
CA ALA A 766 20.92 -17.36 11.96
C ALA A 766 19.66 -16.53 12.33
N PHE A 767 18.47 -17.02 11.95
CA PHE A 767 17.18 -16.44 12.27
C PHE A 767 16.24 -17.51 12.82
N LYS A 768 15.50 -17.17 13.88
CA LYS A 768 14.53 -18.03 14.56
C LYS A 768 13.18 -17.33 14.68
N GLY A 769 12.10 -18.09 14.82
CA GLY A 769 10.77 -17.55 15.08
C GLY A 769 9.77 -18.66 15.36
N ASP A 770 8.86 -18.44 16.31
CA ASP A 770 7.90 -19.44 16.78
C ASP A 770 6.78 -19.73 15.74
N SER A 771 6.70 -18.91 14.71
CA SER A 771 5.81 -19.10 13.55
C SER A 771 6.53 -18.72 12.25
N ILE A 772 6.01 -19.20 11.12
CA ILE A 772 6.53 -18.85 9.78
C ILE A 772 6.48 -17.33 9.58
N ALA A 773 5.41 -16.66 10.01
CA ALA A 773 5.28 -15.21 9.92
C ALA A 773 6.33 -14.47 10.76
N THR A 774 6.58 -14.94 11.99
CA THR A 774 7.62 -14.39 12.88
C THR A 774 9.02 -14.58 12.30
N LEU A 775 9.30 -15.76 11.72
CA LEU A 775 10.57 -16.04 11.07
C LEU A 775 10.78 -15.14 9.85
N MET A 776 9.77 -14.96 9.00
CA MET A 776 9.81 -14.02 7.88
C MET A 776 10.05 -12.58 8.34
N PHE A 777 9.35 -12.14 9.39
CA PHE A 777 9.56 -10.82 9.97
C PHE A 777 11.01 -10.64 10.46
N ASN A 778 11.57 -11.65 11.15
CA ASN A 778 12.94 -11.60 11.64
C ASN A 778 13.98 -11.59 10.52
N ILE A 779 13.73 -12.35 9.45
CA ILE A 779 14.57 -12.30 8.24
C ILE A 779 14.51 -10.90 7.61
N ALA A 780 13.36 -10.23 7.57
CA ALA A 780 13.24 -8.90 6.97
C ALA A 780 13.81 -7.77 7.84
N ASN A 781 13.59 -7.81 9.16
CA ASN A 781 13.72 -6.62 10.02
C ASN A 781 14.68 -6.78 11.21
N THR A 782 14.94 -8.00 11.68
CA THR A 782 15.73 -8.22 12.91
C THR A 782 17.18 -8.54 12.56
N PRO A 783 18.20 -7.95 13.23
CA PRO A 783 19.58 -8.35 13.06
C PRO A 783 19.78 -9.88 13.24
N PRO A 784 20.71 -10.51 12.52
CA PRO A 784 21.02 -11.92 12.74
C PRO A 784 21.58 -12.13 14.15
N LEU A 785 21.45 -13.36 14.65
CA LEU A 785 22.21 -13.77 15.84
C LEU A 785 23.72 -13.60 15.58
N THR A 786 24.49 -13.32 16.63
CA THR A 786 25.94 -13.14 16.52
C THR A 786 26.65 -14.49 16.56
N LEU A 787 27.79 -14.62 15.88
CA LEU A 787 28.55 -15.89 15.84
C LEU A 787 29.19 -16.18 17.19
N GLU A 788 29.65 -15.12 17.85
CA GLU A 788 30.37 -15.10 19.12
C GLU A 788 29.52 -15.64 20.28
N GLU A 789 28.19 -15.53 20.20
CA GLU A 789 27.25 -16.17 21.15
C GLU A 789 27.34 -17.70 21.16
N PHE A 790 27.71 -18.32 20.02
CA PHE A 790 27.69 -19.78 19.84
C PHE A 790 29.08 -20.39 19.61
N TYR A 791 30.05 -19.57 19.19
CA TYR A 791 31.44 -19.94 19.01
C TYR A 791 32.34 -18.79 19.52
N PRO A 792 32.58 -18.68 20.84
CA PRO A 792 33.29 -17.54 21.43
C PRO A 792 34.72 -17.34 20.91
N ASP A 793 35.42 -18.42 20.57
CA ASP A 793 36.81 -18.37 20.06
C ASP A 793 36.89 -18.22 18.52
N ILE A 794 35.80 -17.82 17.87
CA ILE A 794 35.78 -17.67 16.41
C ILE A 794 36.68 -16.50 15.97
N PRO A 795 37.53 -16.67 14.94
CA PRO A 795 38.36 -15.59 14.43
C PRO A 795 37.56 -14.41 13.91
N GLN A 796 38.02 -13.19 14.20
CA GLN A 796 37.31 -11.95 13.83
C GLN A 796 37.05 -11.83 12.32
N CYS A 797 37.96 -12.34 11.48
CA CYS A 797 37.77 -12.34 10.04
C CYS A 797 36.51 -13.11 9.61
N CYS A 798 36.15 -14.20 10.31
CA CYS A 798 34.93 -14.97 10.04
C CYS A 798 33.68 -14.17 10.43
N VAL A 799 33.71 -13.45 11.55
CA VAL A 799 32.62 -12.57 12.00
C VAL A 799 32.35 -11.49 10.94
N SER A 800 33.40 -10.82 10.48
CA SER A 800 33.27 -9.77 9.46
C SER A 800 32.72 -10.29 8.13
N ILE A 801 33.19 -11.45 7.68
CA ILE A 801 32.74 -12.06 6.42
C ILE A 801 31.27 -12.44 6.49
N VAL A 802 30.85 -13.18 7.54
CA VAL A 802 29.46 -13.62 7.69
C VAL A 802 28.53 -12.44 7.95
N GLY A 803 28.93 -11.48 8.79
CA GLY A 803 28.15 -10.27 9.06
C GLY A 803 27.89 -9.45 7.80
N LYS A 804 28.88 -9.29 6.92
CA LYS A 804 28.72 -8.57 5.65
C LYS A 804 27.85 -9.32 4.64
N MET A 805 27.88 -10.65 4.62
CA MET A 805 26.92 -11.44 3.83
C MET A 805 25.47 -11.30 4.35
N LEU A 806 25.30 -11.21 5.67
CA LEU A 806 23.99 -11.11 6.35
C LEU A 806 23.44 -9.68 6.51
N ALA A 807 24.10 -8.67 5.93
CA ALA A 807 23.60 -7.30 5.98
C ALA A 807 22.21 -7.21 5.32
N LYS A 808 21.25 -6.52 5.96
CA LYS A 808 19.87 -6.49 5.46
C LYS A 808 19.73 -5.72 4.16
N ASP A 809 20.45 -4.60 4.05
CA ASP A 809 20.53 -3.81 2.82
C ASP A 809 21.49 -4.46 1.82
N ALA A 810 20.98 -4.83 0.64
CA ALA A 810 21.74 -5.47 -0.42
C ALA A 810 22.89 -4.59 -0.96
N GLU A 811 22.78 -3.26 -0.89
CA GLU A 811 23.84 -2.34 -1.32
C GLU A 811 25.06 -2.38 -0.37
N THR A 812 24.85 -2.77 0.89
CA THR A 812 25.92 -2.88 1.89
C THR A 812 26.57 -4.27 1.96
N ARG A 813 25.99 -5.26 1.28
CA ARG A 813 26.54 -6.62 1.17
C ARG A 813 27.71 -6.65 0.18
N TYR A 814 28.37 -7.81 0.11
CA TYR A 814 29.20 -8.13 -1.05
C TYR A 814 28.41 -8.02 -2.35
N GLN A 815 28.99 -7.36 -3.35
CA GLN A 815 28.32 -7.18 -4.63
C GLN A 815 28.57 -8.36 -5.58
N ARG A 816 29.61 -9.15 -5.31
CA ARG A 816 30.01 -10.32 -6.10
C ARG A 816 30.54 -11.46 -5.23
N GLY A 817 30.33 -12.70 -5.68
CA GLY A 817 30.87 -13.88 -5.00
C GLY A 817 32.41 -13.88 -4.96
N ARG A 818 33.07 -13.31 -5.98
CA ARG A 818 34.53 -13.12 -6.00
C ARG A 818 35.07 -12.34 -4.81
N GLU A 819 34.31 -11.36 -4.31
CA GLU A 819 34.72 -10.56 -3.14
C GLU A 819 34.73 -11.41 -1.87
N VAL A 820 33.74 -12.29 -1.71
CA VAL A 820 33.68 -13.27 -0.61
C VAL A 820 34.89 -14.22 -0.67
N VAL A 821 35.22 -14.72 -1.87
CA VAL A 821 36.39 -15.59 -2.08
C VAL A 821 37.69 -14.89 -1.67
N ASN A 822 37.85 -13.62 -2.04
CA ASN A 822 39.04 -12.85 -1.70
C ASN A 822 39.20 -12.68 -0.18
N ASP A 823 38.12 -12.30 0.52
CA ASP A 823 38.16 -12.09 1.97
C ASP A 823 38.34 -13.42 2.74
N ILE A 824 37.77 -14.53 2.25
CA ILE A 824 38.04 -15.87 2.81
C ILE A 824 39.51 -16.26 2.62
N ASN A 825 40.11 -16.01 1.44
CA ASN A 825 41.52 -16.32 1.21
C ASN A 825 42.45 -15.50 2.11
N LEU A 826 42.10 -14.24 2.43
CA LEU A 826 42.82 -13.43 3.41
C LEU A 826 42.68 -14.02 4.81
N CYS A 827 41.44 -14.34 5.24
CA CYS A 827 41.17 -14.97 6.52
C CYS A 827 41.91 -16.32 6.67
N MET A 828 41.96 -17.14 5.62
CA MET A 828 42.70 -18.41 5.62
C MET A 828 44.20 -18.23 5.82
N LYS A 829 44.81 -17.17 5.26
CA LYS A 829 46.23 -16.84 5.48
C LYS A 829 46.51 -16.40 6.91
N GLU A 830 45.57 -15.69 7.54
CA GLU A 830 45.69 -15.30 8.95
C GLU A 830 45.62 -16.50 9.91
N LEU A 831 44.91 -17.57 9.51
CA LEU A 831 44.73 -18.79 10.29
C LEU A 831 45.86 -19.84 10.11
N GLY A 832 46.92 -19.51 9.36
CA GLY A 832 48.08 -20.36 9.10
C GLY A 832 47.82 -21.46 8.09
#